data_AF-A0A527RK24-F1
#
_entry.id   AF-A0A527RK24-F1
#
_cell.length_a   1.000
_cell.length_b   1.000
_cell.length_c   1.000
_cell.angle_alpha   90.00
_cell.angle_beta   90.00
_cell.angle_gamma   90.00
#
_symmetry.space_group_name_H-M   'P 1'
#
loop_
_entity.id
_entity.type
_entity.pdbx_description
1 polymer ?
#
loop_
_entity_poly.entity_id
_entity_poly.type
_entity_poly.pdbx_seq_one_letter_code
_entity_poly.pdbx_strand_id
1 'polypeptide(L)'
;MASSDISDNLTNDPLAAPDSTVTGSTDPTSSDAVPPLAVAVDQADADYAPGETVGITATAVEDGGSLTFLVAHHSAGADGILGTADDVLTYDLTATGTPWVVTDGGAGDLDGVVNGTIQTSWYVNADAENQAFTLTATDTTTGASASVNFTDAPPPPPPLNPPTYDLTFANTVTINNAIFSSSDVVTGAGTGLLDPFVRISASGNNTSEQGYNTDFNAFVLDNTSKGGTQYVHSVNIADIPIQFVNGVGYYRFDLDINESNVATSQNLSLDSLQIWQASAGDLHDYAPGATPSQGTGAFPAADGASLIYNLDAGGDKFVGLNGELQPGSGNTTDMSLLVPVSAFDPSKPYIYLYSGFGYQAGAYQGPTETAQSTWTADSGFEEWNRQIGQVIDGHKFNDLNADHVWEAGEPALSGWTIYLDVNGNNQLDSGEPSTVTDANGYYHFTVTPGTYTIREVQQAGWSQDAPNNAEGEYTVTLAAGEESHNNDFGNFQLGSISGHKFEDADGSLATTGDQTAVSGWTITLYNDANHNNTADAGEQVAQTTTDGSGLYQFTGLLPGDYLIEEESQSGWTNVSPVQIDQDNLTSGQNLTDQDFVNFEKFSISGTKYEDLTGNGKTADDTAWSHDPVTIFIDDDNSGDLSAGDRTTTTDASGNWSIGGLTL
;
A
#
# COMPACT_ATOMS: atom_id res chain seq x y z
N MET A 1 21.01 6.16 35.82
CA MET A 1 21.87 4.96 35.94
C MET A 1 20.97 3.80 36.34
N ALA A 2 20.47 3.09 35.34
CA ALA A 2 19.72 1.84 35.46
C ALA A 2 20.46 0.81 34.61
N SER A 3 20.64 -0.40 35.13
CA SER A 3 21.52 -1.44 34.59
C SER A 3 20.71 -2.63 34.11
N SER A 4 20.83 -2.89 32.80
CA SER A 4 20.96 -4.19 32.10
C SER A 4 20.03 -5.37 32.43
N ASP A 5 19.10 -5.62 31.51
CA ASP A 5 19.08 -6.79 30.59
C ASP A 5 19.90 -8.03 30.98
N ILE A 6 19.21 -9.17 31.13
CA ILE A 6 19.68 -10.50 30.72
C ILE A 6 18.50 -11.23 30.06
N SER A 7 18.68 -11.54 28.78
CA SER A 7 18.01 -12.58 28.01
C SER A 7 18.71 -13.93 28.24
N ASP A 8 17.94 -15.02 28.29
CA ASP A 8 18.48 -16.37 28.06
C ASP A 8 17.51 -17.18 27.19
N ASN A 9 18.02 -17.59 26.03
CA ASN A 9 17.46 -18.56 25.11
C ASN A 9 18.61 -19.45 24.66
N LEU A 10 18.72 -20.69 25.15
CA LEU A 10 19.44 -21.78 24.47
C LEU A 10 18.85 -23.17 24.81
N THR A 11 18.07 -23.68 23.85
CA THR A 11 18.24 -24.96 23.11
C THR A 11 18.86 -26.23 23.75
N ASN A 12 18.18 -27.35 23.47
CA ASN A 12 18.61 -28.77 23.34
C ASN A 12 18.50 -29.75 24.54
N ASP A 13 17.50 -30.65 24.41
CA ASP A 13 17.56 -32.15 24.45
C ASP A 13 16.57 -32.81 25.47
N PRO A 14 16.17 -34.11 25.35
CA PRO A 14 15.09 -34.63 24.50
C PRO A 14 14.04 -35.49 25.26
N LEU A 15 12.97 -35.86 24.52
CA LEU A 15 12.12 -37.06 24.68
C LEU A 15 11.21 -37.20 25.91
N ALA A 16 9.92 -37.24 25.59
CA ALA A 16 8.80 -37.63 26.43
C ALA A 16 8.90 -39.05 27.01
N ALA A 17 8.45 -39.18 28.25
CA ALA A 17 7.66 -40.32 28.73
C ALA A 17 6.68 -39.80 29.81
N PRO A 18 5.43 -40.29 29.86
CA PRO A 18 4.40 -39.77 30.76
C PRO A 18 4.56 -40.37 32.15
N ASP A 19 4.60 -39.53 33.19
CA ASP A 19 4.46 -39.99 34.57
C ASP A 19 2.98 -39.96 34.97
N SER A 20 2.47 -41.15 35.24
CA SER A 20 1.12 -41.41 35.70
C SER A 20 1.05 -41.28 37.22
N THR A 21 0.05 -40.53 37.70
CA THR A 21 -0.47 -40.49 39.08
C THR A 21 0.40 -39.79 40.12
N VAL A 22 0.10 -38.52 40.42
CA VAL A 22 -0.16 -37.93 41.76
C VAL A 22 -0.66 -36.49 41.55
N THR A 23 -1.94 -36.21 41.77
CA THR A 23 -2.44 -34.84 42.05
C THR A 23 -2.92 -34.78 43.49
N GLY A 24 -1.95 -34.66 44.40
CA GLY A 24 -2.15 -34.14 45.74
C GLY A 24 -1.20 -32.97 45.90
N SER A 25 -1.53 -31.82 45.30
CA SER A 25 -0.84 -30.56 45.56
C SER A 25 -1.68 -29.76 46.55
N THR A 26 -1.28 -29.75 47.82
CA THR A 26 -1.66 -28.69 48.75
C THR A 26 -0.57 -27.64 48.70
N ASP A 27 -0.67 -26.71 47.75
CA ASP A 27 0.02 -25.42 47.80
C ASP A 27 -0.92 -24.40 48.48
N PRO A 28 -0.66 -23.96 49.72
CA PRO A 28 -1.56 -23.07 50.45
C PRO A 28 -1.23 -21.59 50.20
N THR A 29 -0.88 -21.18 48.97
CA THR A 29 -0.76 -19.74 48.60
C THR A 29 -1.05 -19.38 47.12
N SER A 30 -1.86 -20.15 46.38
CA SER A 30 -2.42 -19.62 45.12
C SER A 30 -3.47 -18.54 45.44
N SER A 31 -3.28 -17.34 44.88
CA SER A 31 -4.24 -16.24 44.88
C SER A 31 -5.18 -16.30 43.67
N ASP A 32 -5.31 -17.45 43.02
CA ASP A 32 -6.26 -17.61 41.93
C ASP A 32 -7.68 -17.61 42.50
N ALA A 33 -8.55 -16.80 41.92
CA ALA A 33 -9.95 -16.78 42.30
C ALA A 33 -10.54 -18.17 42.04
N VAL A 34 -11.03 -18.83 43.10
CA VAL A 34 -11.83 -20.04 42.95
C VAL A 34 -13.00 -19.70 42.02
N PRO A 35 -13.16 -20.39 40.88
CA PRO A 35 -14.24 -20.09 39.95
C PRO A 35 -15.58 -20.20 40.68
N PRO A 36 -16.53 -19.27 40.43
CA PRO A 36 -17.82 -19.33 41.09
C PRO A 36 -18.57 -20.60 40.66
N LEU A 37 -19.41 -21.12 41.56
CA LEU A 37 -20.34 -22.22 41.26
C LEU A 37 -21.07 -21.93 39.94
N ALA A 38 -21.10 -22.91 39.04
CA ALA A 38 -21.79 -22.82 37.76
C ALA A 38 -22.66 -24.05 37.52
N VAL A 39 -23.77 -23.89 36.79
CA VAL A 39 -24.69 -24.96 36.42
C VAL A 39 -25.09 -24.81 34.95
N ALA A 40 -25.15 -25.92 34.23
CA ALA A 40 -25.55 -25.99 32.82
C ALA A 40 -26.43 -27.22 32.56
N VAL A 41 -27.19 -27.16 31.46
CA VAL A 41 -27.98 -28.27 30.92
C VAL A 41 -27.32 -28.85 29.67
N ASP A 42 -27.69 -30.06 29.26
CA ASP A 42 -26.99 -30.86 28.25
C ASP A 42 -27.38 -30.56 26.78
N GLN A 43 -28.46 -29.83 26.53
CA GLN A 43 -28.86 -29.39 25.19
C GLN A 43 -28.48 -27.93 24.93
N ALA A 44 -27.97 -27.65 23.72
CA ALA A 44 -27.44 -26.33 23.35
C ALA A 44 -28.53 -25.29 23.07
N ASP A 45 -29.73 -25.74 22.68
CA ASP A 45 -30.94 -24.94 22.53
C ASP A 45 -31.75 -24.82 23.83
N ALA A 46 -31.38 -25.58 24.87
CA ALA A 46 -32.04 -25.63 26.17
C ALA A 46 -33.56 -25.88 26.05
N ASP A 47 -33.98 -26.70 25.09
CA ASP A 47 -35.37 -27.09 24.86
C ASP A 47 -35.54 -28.61 25.02
N TYR A 48 -36.59 -29.04 25.72
CA TYR A 48 -36.82 -30.45 26.08
C TYR A 48 -38.30 -30.82 25.96
N ALA A 49 -38.61 -31.85 25.18
CA ALA A 49 -39.99 -32.29 25.01
C ALA A 49 -40.55 -32.94 26.29
N PRO A 50 -41.88 -32.88 26.54
CA PRO A 50 -42.51 -33.59 27.65
C PRO A 50 -42.18 -35.09 27.64
N GLY A 51 -41.56 -35.58 28.71
CA GLY A 51 -41.07 -36.95 28.85
C GLY A 51 -39.58 -37.15 28.55
N GLU A 52 -38.84 -36.10 28.19
CA GLU A 52 -37.38 -36.12 28.09
C GLU A 52 -36.70 -36.00 29.46
N THR A 53 -35.39 -36.25 29.49
CA THR A 53 -34.56 -36.12 30.68
C THR A 53 -33.52 -35.04 30.42
N VAL A 54 -33.51 -34.00 31.26
CA VAL A 54 -32.52 -32.94 31.27
C VAL A 54 -31.26 -33.45 31.95
N GLY A 55 -30.15 -33.52 31.24
CA GLY A 55 -28.82 -33.72 31.83
C GLY A 55 -28.32 -32.43 32.44
N ILE A 56 -27.82 -32.49 33.67
CA ILE A 56 -27.39 -31.32 34.45
C ILE A 56 -25.94 -31.50 34.84
N THR A 57 -25.11 -30.50 34.58
CA THR A 57 -23.72 -30.45 35.04
C THR A 57 -23.51 -29.23 35.90
N ALA A 58 -23.06 -29.44 37.14
CA ALA A 58 -22.60 -28.37 38.03
C ALA A 58 -21.09 -28.49 38.25
N THR A 59 -20.36 -27.38 38.13
CA THR A 59 -18.89 -27.34 38.25
C THR A 59 -18.47 -26.36 39.33
N ALA A 60 -17.21 -26.47 39.79
CA ALA A 60 -16.66 -25.69 40.89
C ALA A 60 -17.38 -25.96 42.22
N VAL A 61 -17.69 -27.24 42.45
CA VAL A 61 -18.13 -27.78 43.74
C VAL A 61 -16.87 -28.17 44.52
N GLU A 62 -16.85 -27.98 45.84
CA GLU A 62 -15.75 -28.54 46.66
C GLU A 62 -15.73 -30.08 46.54
N ASP A 63 -14.54 -30.70 46.50
CA ASP A 63 -14.41 -32.17 46.42
C ASP A 63 -15.21 -32.86 47.55
N GLY A 64 -16.24 -33.61 47.17
CA GLY A 64 -17.17 -34.28 48.11
C GLY A 64 -18.24 -33.34 48.71
N GLY A 65 -18.35 -32.13 48.20
CA GLY A 65 -19.38 -31.14 48.52
C GLY A 65 -20.77 -31.56 48.06
N SER A 66 -21.81 -30.91 48.58
CA SER A 66 -23.20 -31.23 48.26
C SER A 66 -23.98 -30.01 47.79
N LEU A 67 -24.69 -30.16 46.68
CA LEU A 67 -25.58 -29.15 46.12
C LEU A 67 -27.05 -29.56 46.28
N THR A 68 -27.90 -28.59 46.59
CA THR A 68 -29.36 -28.72 46.50
C THR A 68 -29.81 -28.16 45.15
N PHE A 69 -30.44 -28.99 44.33
CA PHE A 69 -31.04 -28.60 43.06
C PHE A 69 -32.54 -28.38 43.22
N LEU A 70 -33.05 -27.32 42.61
CA LEU A 70 -34.47 -26.98 42.56
C LEU A 70 -34.82 -26.55 41.13
N VAL A 71 -35.91 -27.09 40.58
CA VAL A 71 -36.51 -26.61 39.32
C VAL A 71 -37.80 -25.87 39.64
N ALA A 72 -37.94 -24.65 39.12
CA ALA A 72 -39.12 -23.81 39.28
C ALA A 72 -39.73 -23.43 37.93
N HIS A 73 -41.07 -23.34 37.87
CA HIS A 73 -41.82 -22.89 36.69
C HIS A 73 -41.94 -21.36 36.65
N HIS A 74 -41.92 -20.81 35.43
CA HIS A 74 -42.23 -19.41 35.14
C HIS A 74 -43.66 -19.21 34.63
N SER A 75 -44.18 -18.02 34.88
CA SER A 75 -45.32 -17.45 34.16
C SER A 75 -44.89 -16.14 33.53
N ALA A 76 -45.40 -15.83 32.33
CA ALA A 76 -44.95 -14.79 31.39
C ALA A 76 -45.11 -13.32 31.84
N GLY A 77 -44.87 -13.03 33.12
CA GLY A 77 -44.78 -11.67 33.62
C GLY A 77 -46.00 -10.78 33.31
N ALA A 78 -45.74 -9.47 33.23
CA ALA A 78 -46.74 -8.46 32.87
C ALA A 78 -46.75 -8.18 31.35
N ASP A 79 -45.66 -8.53 30.65
CA ASP A 79 -45.52 -8.36 29.20
C ASP A 79 -46.14 -9.51 28.39
N GLY A 80 -46.45 -10.64 29.02
CA GLY A 80 -47.02 -11.81 28.36
C GLY A 80 -46.02 -12.57 27.50
N ILE A 81 -44.73 -12.27 27.62
CA ILE A 81 -43.61 -12.87 26.89
C ILE A 81 -42.78 -13.68 27.88
N LEU A 82 -42.50 -14.94 27.55
CA LEU A 82 -41.69 -15.82 28.41
C LEU A 82 -40.18 -15.57 28.18
N GLY A 83 -39.38 -15.61 29.24
CA GLY A 83 -37.92 -15.46 29.19
C GLY A 83 -37.40 -14.04 29.49
N THR A 84 -38.27 -13.14 29.95
CA THR A 84 -37.95 -11.75 30.24
C THR A 84 -37.75 -11.51 31.74
N ALA A 85 -37.19 -10.36 32.09
CA ALA A 85 -36.81 -10.07 33.48
C ALA A 85 -38.01 -9.93 34.45
N ASP A 86 -39.25 -9.84 33.94
CA ASP A 86 -40.48 -9.73 34.72
C ASP A 86 -41.23 -11.06 34.90
N ASP A 87 -40.68 -12.19 34.45
CA ASP A 87 -41.25 -13.51 34.68
C ASP A 87 -41.48 -13.78 36.18
N VAL A 88 -42.67 -14.27 36.51
CA VAL A 88 -43.11 -14.50 37.90
C VAL A 88 -43.04 -15.98 38.23
N LEU A 89 -42.27 -16.31 39.26
CA LEU A 89 -42.19 -17.65 39.86
C LEU A 89 -43.56 -18.08 40.41
N THR A 90 -44.12 -19.17 39.89
CA THR A 90 -45.35 -19.76 40.42
C THR A 90 -45.10 -21.18 40.93
N TYR A 91 -45.63 -21.50 42.12
CA TYR A 91 -45.42 -22.81 42.77
C TYR A 91 -46.46 -23.86 42.34
N ASP A 92 -45.94 -24.95 41.78
CA ASP A 92 -46.33 -26.38 41.75
C ASP A 92 -47.78 -26.78 41.40
N LEU A 93 -47.96 -27.40 40.21
CA LEU A 93 -49.18 -28.12 39.82
C LEU A 93 -49.04 -29.66 39.76
N THR A 94 -47.88 -30.27 40.07
CA THR A 94 -47.72 -31.74 39.88
C THR A 94 -46.87 -32.51 40.91
N ALA A 95 -46.36 -31.89 41.98
CA ALA A 95 -45.71 -32.55 43.12
C ALA A 95 -44.33 -33.20 42.86
N THR A 96 -43.52 -32.71 41.92
CA THR A 96 -42.10 -33.10 41.75
C THR A 96 -41.09 -31.97 41.99
N GLY A 97 -41.51 -30.73 42.26
CA GLY A 97 -40.65 -29.59 42.61
C GLY A 97 -39.95 -29.69 43.97
N THR A 98 -39.71 -30.91 44.46
CA THR A 98 -39.03 -31.14 45.73
C THR A 98 -37.54 -30.96 45.47
N PRO A 99 -36.85 -30.04 46.16
CA PRO A 99 -35.41 -29.92 46.03
C PRO A 99 -34.75 -31.27 46.30
N TRP A 100 -33.77 -31.64 45.48
CA TRP A 100 -32.98 -32.86 45.70
C TRP A 100 -31.53 -32.49 45.95
N VAL A 101 -30.87 -33.28 46.81
CA VAL A 101 -29.47 -33.05 47.18
C VAL A 101 -28.61 -34.10 46.50
N VAL A 102 -27.54 -33.64 45.87
CA VAL A 102 -26.51 -34.49 45.25
C VAL A 102 -25.16 -34.16 45.85
N THR A 103 -24.38 -35.18 46.16
CA THR A 103 -23.01 -35.07 46.69
C THR A 103 -22.03 -35.51 45.61
N ASP A 104 -20.97 -34.74 45.38
CA ASP A 104 -19.86 -35.07 44.47
C ASP A 104 -19.22 -36.42 44.84
N GLY A 105 -19.21 -37.38 43.90
CA GLY A 105 -18.83 -38.77 44.11
C GLY A 105 -19.82 -39.63 44.94
N GLY A 106 -21.00 -39.09 45.23
CA GLY A 106 -22.03 -39.68 46.08
C GLY A 106 -23.24 -40.22 45.33
N ALA A 107 -24.32 -40.52 46.06
CA ALA A 107 -25.57 -40.99 45.46
C ALA A 107 -26.29 -39.84 44.71
N GLY A 108 -26.68 -40.08 43.46
CA GLY A 108 -27.33 -39.08 42.60
C GLY A 108 -26.38 -38.30 41.71
N ASP A 109 -25.07 -38.48 41.92
CA ASP A 109 -24.02 -38.06 41.01
C ASP A 109 -23.75 -39.19 40.00
N LEU A 110 -23.97 -38.90 38.73
CA LEU A 110 -24.07 -39.88 37.66
C LEU A 110 -22.70 -40.37 37.20
N ASP A 111 -21.64 -39.58 37.38
CA ASP A 111 -20.27 -40.04 37.12
C ASP A 111 -19.70 -40.84 38.31
N GLY A 112 -20.19 -40.58 39.53
CA GLY A 112 -19.81 -41.25 40.77
C GLY A 112 -18.36 -40.99 41.20
N VAL A 113 -17.72 -39.92 40.72
CA VAL A 113 -16.31 -39.61 40.98
C VAL A 113 -16.19 -38.31 41.75
N VAL A 114 -15.45 -38.31 42.87
CA VAL A 114 -15.11 -37.08 43.59
C VAL A 114 -14.11 -36.26 42.76
N ASN A 115 -14.57 -35.21 42.09
CA ASN A 115 -13.75 -34.40 41.19
C ASN A 115 -14.14 -32.90 41.12
N GLY A 116 -15.02 -32.43 42.01
CA GLY A 116 -15.50 -31.06 42.03
C GLY A 116 -16.53 -30.73 40.94
N THR A 117 -17.08 -31.75 40.28
CA THR A 117 -18.19 -31.68 39.31
C THR A 117 -19.29 -32.62 39.77
N ILE A 118 -20.54 -32.18 39.67
CA ILE A 118 -21.72 -33.04 39.88
C ILE A 118 -22.44 -33.18 38.55
N GLN A 119 -22.65 -34.42 38.12
CA GLN A 119 -23.53 -34.75 37.00
C GLN A 119 -24.82 -35.33 37.55
N THR A 120 -25.96 -34.71 37.26
CA THR A 120 -27.26 -35.24 37.68
C THR A 120 -28.28 -35.07 36.57
N SER A 121 -29.52 -35.45 36.82
CA SER A 121 -30.57 -35.37 35.81
C SER A 121 -31.90 -35.03 36.43
N TRP A 122 -32.73 -34.34 35.65
CA TRP A 122 -34.12 -34.05 36.00
C TRP A 122 -35.05 -34.52 34.88
N TYR A 123 -36.18 -35.12 35.25
CA TYR A 123 -37.14 -35.66 34.28
C TYR A 123 -38.23 -34.64 34.00
N VAL A 124 -38.42 -34.29 32.72
CA VAL A 124 -39.49 -33.40 32.27
C VAL A 124 -40.81 -34.17 32.33
N ASN A 125 -41.65 -33.80 33.28
CA ASN A 125 -42.97 -34.39 33.48
C ASN A 125 -43.92 -34.07 32.31
N ALA A 126 -44.98 -34.87 32.18
CA ALA A 126 -46.06 -34.54 31.24
C ALA A 126 -46.90 -33.40 31.82
N ASP A 127 -46.89 -32.25 31.17
CA ASP A 127 -47.62 -31.04 31.56
C ASP A 127 -48.31 -30.38 30.34
N ALA A 128 -48.68 -29.10 30.45
CA ALA A 128 -49.24 -28.34 29.33
C ALA A 128 -48.10 -27.73 28.50
N GLU A 129 -48.04 -28.02 27.20
CA GLU A 129 -47.01 -27.55 26.25
C GLU A 129 -46.73 -26.02 26.37
N ASN A 130 -45.45 -25.62 26.24
CA ASN A 130 -44.91 -24.25 26.22
C ASN A 130 -44.67 -23.59 27.59
N GLN A 131 -43.83 -24.20 28.43
CA GLN A 131 -43.41 -23.68 29.72
C GLN A 131 -41.90 -23.41 29.76
N ALA A 132 -41.52 -22.50 30.65
CA ALA A 132 -40.14 -22.16 30.94
C ALA A 132 -39.80 -22.52 32.38
N PHE A 133 -38.57 -22.97 32.59
CA PHE A 133 -38.06 -23.52 33.82
C PHE A 133 -36.76 -22.81 34.21
N THR A 134 -36.55 -22.60 35.51
CA THR A 134 -35.22 -22.30 36.05
C THR A 134 -34.78 -23.45 36.93
N LEU A 135 -33.62 -24.00 36.64
CA LEU A 135 -32.88 -24.87 37.55
C LEU A 135 -31.93 -24.00 38.39
N THR A 136 -32.03 -24.09 39.71
CA THR A 136 -31.10 -23.47 40.66
C THR A 136 -30.34 -24.55 41.43
N ALA A 137 -29.00 -24.48 41.40
CA ALA A 137 -28.12 -25.28 42.23
C ALA A 137 -27.60 -24.42 43.39
N THR A 138 -27.74 -24.88 44.64
CA THR A 138 -27.32 -24.14 45.84
C THR A 138 -26.39 -25.00 46.69
N ASP A 139 -25.20 -24.48 46.97
CA ASP A 139 -24.23 -25.12 47.85
C ASP A 139 -24.75 -25.18 49.29
N THR A 140 -24.77 -26.38 49.86
CA THR A 140 -25.38 -26.65 51.17
C THR A 140 -24.59 -26.09 52.34
N THR A 141 -23.31 -25.74 52.14
CA THR A 141 -22.40 -25.26 53.19
C THR A 141 -22.22 -23.75 53.12
N THR A 142 -22.03 -23.21 51.91
CA THR A 142 -21.71 -21.80 51.67
C THR A 142 -22.93 -20.96 51.31
N GLY A 143 -24.00 -21.59 50.81
CA GLY A 143 -25.19 -20.91 50.30
C GLY A 143 -24.99 -20.22 48.94
N ALA A 144 -23.84 -20.40 48.29
CA ALA A 144 -23.63 -19.93 46.92
C ALA A 144 -24.62 -20.61 45.98
N SER A 145 -25.15 -19.88 44.99
CA SER A 145 -26.12 -20.42 44.04
C SER A 145 -25.80 -20.03 42.60
N ALA A 146 -26.11 -20.94 41.69
CA ALA A 146 -26.06 -20.75 40.24
C ALA A 146 -27.40 -21.18 39.65
N SER A 147 -27.81 -20.57 38.53
CA SER A 147 -29.07 -20.92 37.87
C SER A 147 -28.95 -20.94 36.36
N VAL A 148 -29.78 -21.76 35.71
CA VAL A 148 -29.90 -21.87 34.25
C VAL A 148 -31.38 -21.98 33.87
N ASN A 149 -31.76 -21.35 32.77
CA ASN A 149 -33.13 -21.37 32.24
C ASN A 149 -33.23 -22.31 31.04
N PHE A 150 -34.38 -22.98 30.87
CA PHE A 150 -34.67 -23.89 29.76
C PHE A 150 -36.20 -23.97 29.51
N THR A 151 -36.64 -24.55 28.39
CA THR A 151 -38.06 -24.61 27.97
C THR A 151 -38.48 -26.00 27.48
N ASP A 152 -39.79 -26.18 27.22
CA ASP A 152 -40.39 -27.32 26.51
C ASP A 152 -41.18 -26.90 25.24
N ALA A 153 -40.96 -25.67 24.77
CA ALA A 153 -41.66 -25.08 23.63
C ALA A 153 -41.02 -25.50 22.31
N PRO A 154 -41.78 -26.03 21.32
CA PRO A 154 -41.21 -26.55 20.09
C PRO A 154 -40.38 -25.49 19.34
N PRO A 155 -39.27 -25.88 18.69
CA PRO A 155 -38.42 -24.96 17.97
C PRO A 155 -39.22 -24.27 16.85
N PRO A 156 -38.91 -22.99 16.54
CA PRO A 156 -39.58 -22.28 15.46
C PRO A 156 -39.47 -23.08 14.15
N PRO A 157 -40.51 -23.10 13.31
CA PRO A 157 -40.49 -23.84 12.06
C PRO A 157 -39.32 -23.39 11.18
N PRO A 158 -38.68 -24.30 10.44
CA PRO A 158 -37.57 -23.95 9.56
C PRO A 158 -38.02 -22.90 8.52
N PRO A 159 -37.11 -21.97 8.13
CA PRO A 159 -37.45 -20.84 7.29
C PRO A 159 -37.99 -21.28 5.93
N LEU A 160 -39.02 -20.59 5.45
CA LEU A 160 -39.54 -20.76 4.09
C LEU A 160 -38.62 -20.03 3.12
N ASN A 161 -37.85 -20.77 2.32
CA ASN A 161 -37.03 -20.27 1.23
C ASN A 161 -35.84 -19.37 1.66
N PRO A 162 -34.82 -19.92 2.34
CA PRO A 162 -33.64 -19.17 2.76
C PRO A 162 -32.78 -18.72 1.57
N PRO A 163 -32.09 -17.57 1.66
CA PRO A 163 -31.16 -17.11 0.62
C PRO A 163 -29.97 -18.07 0.48
N THR A 164 -29.47 -18.20 -0.75
CA THR A 164 -28.24 -18.94 -1.00
C THR A 164 -27.04 -18.26 -0.33
N TYR A 165 -27.05 -16.92 -0.35
CA TYR A 165 -26.09 -16.08 0.33
C TYR A 165 -26.82 -14.98 1.08
N ASP A 166 -26.59 -14.90 2.38
CA ASP A 166 -27.27 -13.93 3.25
C ASP A 166 -26.39 -12.70 3.52
N LEU A 167 -26.75 -11.58 2.90
CA LEU A 167 -26.11 -10.27 3.10
C LEU A 167 -26.98 -9.30 3.91
N THR A 168 -28.08 -9.75 4.52
CA THR A 168 -28.95 -8.87 5.31
C THR A 168 -28.28 -8.36 6.60
N PHE A 169 -27.17 -8.99 7.03
CA PHE A 169 -26.49 -8.75 8.32
C PHE A 169 -25.03 -8.30 8.23
N ALA A 170 -24.69 -7.37 7.32
CA ALA A 170 -23.33 -6.80 7.19
C ALA A 170 -22.23 -7.86 7.02
N ASN A 171 -22.36 -8.66 5.95
CA ASN A 171 -21.45 -9.74 5.62
C ASN A 171 -20.67 -9.44 4.34
N THR A 172 -19.56 -10.16 4.16
CA THR A 172 -18.86 -10.26 2.88
C THR A 172 -18.93 -11.70 2.39
N VAL A 173 -19.34 -11.90 1.13
CA VAL A 173 -19.39 -13.22 0.48
C VAL A 173 -18.69 -13.18 -0.87
N THR A 174 -18.05 -14.28 -1.24
CA THR A 174 -17.47 -14.45 -2.58
C THR A 174 -18.36 -15.37 -3.40
N ILE A 175 -18.86 -14.87 -4.53
CA ILE A 175 -19.72 -15.63 -5.44
C ILE A 175 -19.07 -15.56 -6.82
N ASN A 176 -18.74 -16.72 -7.39
CA ASN A 176 -18.14 -16.85 -8.73
C ASN A 176 -16.97 -15.87 -8.97
N ASN A 177 -16.05 -15.75 -7.99
CA ASN A 177 -14.88 -14.86 -7.96
C ASN A 177 -15.16 -13.35 -7.86
N ALA A 178 -16.42 -12.92 -7.73
CA ALA A 178 -16.76 -11.56 -7.34
C ALA A 178 -16.99 -11.49 -5.83
N ILE A 179 -16.68 -10.34 -5.22
CA ILE A 179 -16.88 -10.09 -3.80
C ILE A 179 -18.12 -9.21 -3.66
N PHE A 180 -19.07 -9.66 -2.84
CA PHE A 180 -20.23 -8.87 -2.44
C PHE A 180 -20.06 -8.52 -0.97
N SER A 181 -20.25 -7.25 -0.62
CA SER A 181 -20.10 -6.77 0.75
C SER A 181 -21.20 -5.79 1.09
N SER A 182 -21.96 -6.08 2.16
CA SER A 182 -22.88 -5.13 2.81
C SER A 182 -22.26 -4.46 4.05
N SER A 183 -20.99 -4.79 4.37
CA SER A 183 -20.23 -4.17 5.45
C SER A 183 -19.40 -2.96 4.99
N ASP A 184 -19.03 -2.90 3.71
CA ASP A 184 -18.17 -1.86 3.13
C ASP A 184 -18.99 -0.83 2.34
N VAL A 185 -19.82 -0.11 3.08
CA VAL A 185 -20.72 0.92 2.55
C VAL A 185 -19.95 2.19 2.20
N VAL A 186 -20.01 2.63 0.94
CA VAL A 186 -19.46 3.94 0.56
C VAL A 186 -20.43 5.03 0.96
N THR A 187 -19.97 5.92 1.84
CA THR A 187 -20.61 7.22 2.07
C THR A 187 -20.48 8.10 0.83
N GLY A 188 -21.58 8.47 0.16
CA GLY A 188 -21.51 9.35 -1.01
C GLY A 188 -22.81 9.82 -1.68
N ALA A 189 -24.01 9.40 -1.31
CA ALA A 189 -25.20 9.91 -2.01
C ALA A 189 -25.53 11.36 -1.55
N GLY A 190 -25.53 12.35 -2.45
CA GLY A 190 -25.72 13.78 -2.10
C GLY A 190 -24.45 14.65 -2.11
N THR A 191 -23.27 14.05 -2.27
CA THR A 191 -21.99 14.76 -2.46
C THR A 191 -21.64 14.96 -3.95
N GLY A 192 -22.33 14.28 -4.86
CA GLY A 192 -22.01 14.25 -6.29
C GLY A 192 -20.88 13.28 -6.66
N LEU A 193 -20.54 12.33 -5.79
CA LEU A 193 -19.42 11.38 -5.96
C LEU A 193 -19.85 9.99 -6.46
N LEU A 194 -21.15 9.74 -6.56
CA LEU A 194 -21.72 8.55 -7.19
C LEU A 194 -22.35 8.98 -8.51
N ASP A 195 -22.07 8.21 -9.55
CA ASP A 195 -22.67 8.34 -10.87
C ASP A 195 -23.62 7.15 -11.10
N PRO A 196 -24.94 7.34 -10.91
CA PRO A 196 -25.93 6.29 -11.13
C PRO A 196 -26.03 5.99 -12.62
N PHE A 197 -25.78 4.73 -12.99
CA PHE A 197 -25.78 4.31 -14.39
C PHE A 197 -26.84 3.25 -14.71
N VAL A 198 -27.43 2.62 -13.68
CA VAL A 198 -28.65 1.82 -13.79
C VAL A 198 -29.62 2.27 -12.70
N ARG A 199 -30.86 2.59 -13.05
CA ARG A 199 -31.98 2.69 -12.11
C ARG A 199 -33.13 1.83 -12.62
N ILE A 200 -33.60 0.91 -11.78
CA ILE A 200 -34.73 0.04 -12.05
C ILE A 200 -35.82 0.24 -11.01
N SER A 201 -37.06 0.01 -11.39
CA SER A 201 -38.24 0.15 -10.53
C SER A 201 -39.34 -0.73 -11.09
N ALA A 202 -40.28 -1.21 -10.30
CA ALA A 202 -41.35 -2.04 -10.82
C ALA A 202 -42.25 -1.28 -11.83
N SER A 203 -42.77 -1.99 -12.84
CA SER A 203 -43.77 -1.42 -13.74
C SER A 203 -45.20 -1.88 -13.45
N GLY A 204 -46.10 -0.92 -13.27
CA GLY A 204 -47.52 -1.20 -13.08
C GLY A 204 -47.80 -1.92 -11.75
N ASN A 205 -48.24 -3.18 -11.83
CA ASN A 205 -48.51 -4.04 -10.67
C ASN A 205 -47.53 -5.24 -10.62
N ASN A 206 -46.36 -5.13 -11.27
CA ASN A 206 -45.35 -6.18 -11.23
C ASN A 206 -44.69 -6.22 -9.85
N THR A 207 -44.40 -7.41 -9.36
CA THR A 207 -43.70 -7.65 -8.09
C THR A 207 -42.25 -8.09 -8.36
N SER A 208 -41.64 -7.61 -9.44
CA SER A 208 -40.26 -7.94 -9.80
C SER A 208 -39.67 -6.78 -10.58
N GLU A 209 -38.38 -6.56 -10.39
CA GLU A 209 -37.65 -5.40 -10.92
C GLU A 209 -36.44 -5.87 -11.68
N GLN A 210 -36.29 -5.46 -12.94
CA GLN A 210 -35.14 -5.87 -13.73
C GLN A 210 -34.77 -4.85 -14.79
N GLY A 211 -33.49 -4.78 -15.12
CA GLY A 211 -33.01 -3.87 -16.15
C GLY A 211 -31.50 -3.85 -16.28
N TYR A 212 -31.03 -3.05 -17.23
CA TYR A 212 -29.63 -2.87 -17.55
C TYR A 212 -29.38 -1.45 -18.08
N ASN A 213 -28.12 -1.03 -18.08
CA ASN A 213 -27.72 0.28 -18.58
C ASN A 213 -27.44 0.30 -20.09
N THR A 214 -27.86 1.35 -20.81
CA THR A 214 -27.54 1.54 -22.24
C THR A 214 -27.84 2.97 -22.65
N ASP A 215 -27.12 3.48 -23.67
CA ASP A 215 -27.47 4.76 -24.32
C ASP A 215 -28.60 4.61 -25.36
N PHE A 216 -29.02 3.38 -25.65
CA PHE A 216 -30.10 3.11 -26.60
C PHE A 216 -31.47 3.45 -26.00
N ASN A 217 -32.01 4.59 -26.41
CA ASN A 217 -33.19 5.23 -25.83
C ASN A 217 -34.56 4.58 -26.19
N ALA A 218 -34.62 3.27 -26.47
CA ALA A 218 -35.88 2.62 -26.87
C ALA A 218 -36.40 1.56 -25.90
N PHE A 219 -35.60 0.98 -25.00
CA PHE A 219 -36.07 -0.05 -24.07
C PHE A 219 -35.14 -0.20 -22.86
N VAL A 220 -35.46 0.49 -21.76
CA VAL A 220 -35.02 0.07 -20.42
C VAL A 220 -36.24 -0.60 -19.80
N LEU A 221 -36.14 -1.86 -19.38
CA LEU A 221 -37.27 -2.58 -18.80
C LEU A 221 -37.66 -1.95 -17.46
N ASP A 222 -38.97 -1.92 -17.22
CA ASP A 222 -39.62 -1.37 -16.04
C ASP A 222 -39.32 0.11 -15.65
N ASN A 223 -38.76 0.93 -16.54
CA ASN A 223 -38.52 2.36 -16.31
C ASN A 223 -39.82 3.20 -16.36
N THR A 224 -40.65 3.18 -15.32
CA THR A 224 -42.01 3.73 -15.39
C THR A 224 -42.15 5.24 -15.27
N SER A 225 -41.17 6.00 -14.76
CA SER A 225 -41.25 7.48 -14.67
C SER A 225 -39.97 8.18 -14.19
N LYS A 226 -38.89 7.45 -13.92
CA LYS A 226 -37.78 7.93 -13.05
C LYS A 226 -36.37 7.80 -13.65
N GLY A 227 -36.20 7.12 -14.78
CA GLY A 227 -34.92 6.95 -15.46
C GLY A 227 -34.80 7.86 -16.68
N GLY A 228 -34.47 9.14 -16.46
CA GLY A 228 -33.91 9.96 -17.54
C GLY A 228 -32.53 9.45 -17.98
N THR A 229 -32.00 9.96 -19.10
CA THR A 229 -30.66 9.62 -19.63
C THR A 229 -29.50 9.86 -18.65
N GLN A 230 -29.76 10.53 -17.53
CA GLN A 230 -28.80 10.74 -16.45
C GLN A 230 -28.62 9.51 -15.54
N TYR A 231 -29.63 8.64 -15.42
CA TYR A 231 -29.61 7.50 -14.47
C TYR A 231 -29.46 6.16 -15.17
N VAL A 232 -29.64 6.14 -16.49
CA VAL A 232 -29.49 4.95 -17.32
C VAL A 232 -28.70 5.36 -18.54
N HIS A 233 -27.44 4.95 -18.58
CA HIS A 233 -26.51 5.27 -19.65
C HIS A 233 -25.34 4.27 -19.70
N SER A 234 -24.65 4.20 -20.82
CA SER A 234 -23.46 3.36 -20.92
C SER A 234 -22.34 3.85 -19.99
N VAL A 235 -21.55 2.92 -19.47
CA VAL A 235 -20.38 3.23 -18.65
C VAL A 235 -19.14 2.80 -19.39
N ASN A 236 -18.18 3.71 -19.53
CA ASN A 236 -16.85 3.35 -19.99
C ASN A 236 -16.06 2.77 -18.81
N ILE A 237 -15.44 1.61 -19.00
CA ILE A 237 -14.63 0.91 -18.01
C ILE A 237 -13.44 1.75 -17.53
N ALA A 238 -12.93 2.64 -18.38
CA ALA A 238 -11.87 3.59 -18.02
C ALA A 238 -12.31 4.62 -16.97
N ASP A 239 -13.63 4.84 -16.86
CA ASP A 239 -14.18 5.78 -15.89
C ASP A 239 -14.54 5.11 -14.56
N ILE A 240 -14.35 3.78 -14.42
CA ILE A 240 -14.56 3.06 -13.16
C ILE A 240 -13.21 2.94 -12.45
N PRO A 241 -13.05 3.56 -11.27
CA PRO A 241 -11.80 3.44 -10.51
C PRO A 241 -11.57 2.00 -10.05
N ILE A 242 -10.30 1.59 -10.00
CA ILE A 242 -9.91 0.26 -9.52
C ILE A 242 -9.72 0.31 -8.01
N GLN A 243 -10.38 -0.59 -7.29
CA GLN A 243 -10.14 -0.86 -5.88
C GLN A 243 -9.21 -2.06 -5.73
N PHE A 244 -8.20 -1.96 -4.85
CA PHE A 244 -7.31 -3.07 -4.53
C PHE A 244 -7.72 -3.75 -3.23
N VAL A 245 -7.84 -5.07 -3.27
CA VAL A 245 -8.07 -5.91 -2.09
C VAL A 245 -7.02 -7.02 -2.10
N ASN A 246 -6.15 -7.02 -1.08
CA ASN A 246 -5.06 -8.00 -0.94
C ASN A 246 -4.19 -8.13 -2.21
N GLY A 247 -3.85 -7.01 -2.85
CA GLY A 247 -3.03 -6.99 -4.07
C GLY A 247 -3.75 -7.33 -5.37
N VAL A 248 -5.06 -7.64 -5.33
CA VAL A 248 -5.87 -7.89 -6.53
C VAL A 248 -6.72 -6.65 -6.84
N GLY A 249 -6.66 -6.17 -8.08
CA GLY A 249 -7.49 -5.07 -8.56
C GLY A 249 -8.89 -5.51 -8.96
N TYR A 250 -9.90 -4.74 -8.55
CA TYR A 250 -11.31 -4.97 -8.85
C TYR A 250 -11.96 -3.69 -9.38
N TYR A 251 -12.86 -3.84 -10.35
CA TYR A 251 -13.86 -2.81 -10.64
C TYR A 251 -14.99 -2.90 -9.63
N ARG A 252 -15.34 -1.75 -9.06
CA ARG A 252 -16.38 -1.62 -8.04
C ARG A 252 -17.68 -1.08 -8.61
N PHE A 253 -18.77 -1.73 -8.26
CA PHE A 253 -20.14 -1.31 -8.54
C PHE A 253 -20.91 -1.27 -7.23
N ASP A 254 -21.60 -0.18 -6.94
CA ASP A 254 -22.28 0.02 -5.68
C ASP A 254 -23.80 0.05 -5.90
N LEU A 255 -24.55 -0.73 -5.12
CA LEU A 255 -26.00 -0.81 -5.13
C LEU A 255 -26.56 0.05 -3.99
N ASP A 256 -27.49 0.93 -4.34
CA ASP A 256 -28.34 1.69 -3.42
C ASP A 256 -29.77 1.13 -3.54
N ILE A 257 -30.29 0.60 -2.43
CA ILE A 257 -31.60 -0.05 -2.32
C ILE A 257 -32.56 0.96 -1.70
N ASN A 258 -33.61 1.34 -2.43
CA ASN A 258 -34.56 2.33 -1.94
C ASN A 258 -35.97 1.74 -1.77
N GLU A 259 -36.15 0.87 -0.78
CA GLU A 259 -37.44 0.28 -0.41
C GLU A 259 -38.30 1.20 0.47
N SER A 260 -39.64 1.11 0.38
CA SER A 260 -40.52 1.94 1.21
C SER A 260 -40.55 1.48 2.67
N ASN A 261 -40.32 2.43 3.57
CA ASN A 261 -40.30 2.28 5.03
C ASN A 261 -41.66 1.99 5.72
N VAL A 262 -42.64 1.44 5.01
CA VAL A 262 -44.04 1.33 5.49
C VAL A 262 -44.37 0.02 6.20
N ALA A 263 -43.49 -0.97 6.21
CA ALA A 263 -43.66 -2.20 6.98
C ALA A 263 -42.37 -2.59 7.72
N THR A 264 -42.53 -3.16 8.91
CA THR A 264 -41.45 -3.73 9.73
C THR A 264 -40.86 -4.95 9.01
N SER A 265 -39.57 -4.89 8.72
CA SER A 265 -38.68 -5.95 8.23
C SER A 265 -39.05 -6.46 6.83
N GLN A 266 -38.61 -5.72 5.81
CA GLN A 266 -38.73 -6.11 4.40
C GLN A 266 -37.35 -6.46 3.86
N ASN A 267 -37.20 -7.69 3.36
CA ASN A 267 -35.98 -8.14 2.71
C ASN A 267 -36.19 -8.14 1.20
N LEU A 268 -35.13 -7.85 0.45
CA LEU A 268 -35.10 -7.85 -1.00
C LEU A 268 -34.25 -9.01 -1.50
N SER A 269 -34.73 -9.72 -2.53
CA SER A 269 -33.97 -10.79 -3.18
C SER A 269 -33.28 -10.24 -4.42
N LEU A 270 -31.96 -10.43 -4.54
CA LEU A 270 -31.22 -10.28 -5.79
C LEU A 270 -31.07 -11.66 -6.43
N ASP A 271 -31.88 -11.91 -7.45
CA ASP A 271 -32.05 -13.21 -8.08
C ASP A 271 -31.21 -13.37 -9.33
N SER A 272 -30.86 -12.27 -9.99
CA SER A 272 -29.99 -12.30 -11.15
C SER A 272 -29.11 -11.07 -11.19
N LEU A 273 -27.84 -11.28 -11.50
CA LEU A 273 -26.88 -10.21 -11.76
C LEU A 273 -25.89 -10.69 -12.81
N GLN A 274 -25.72 -9.92 -13.87
CA GLN A 274 -24.76 -10.19 -14.92
C GLN A 274 -23.98 -8.93 -15.27
N ILE A 275 -22.68 -9.09 -15.56
CA ILE A 275 -21.87 -8.04 -16.14
C ILE A 275 -21.44 -8.49 -17.53
N TRP A 276 -21.63 -7.62 -18.50
CA TRP A 276 -21.24 -7.80 -19.90
C TRP A 276 -20.35 -6.66 -20.36
N GLN A 277 -19.57 -6.91 -21.41
CA GLN A 277 -18.64 -5.94 -21.98
C GLN A 277 -18.77 -5.89 -23.51
N ALA A 278 -18.84 -4.68 -24.08
CA ALA A 278 -19.03 -4.47 -25.51
C ALA A 278 -18.17 -3.32 -26.07
N SER A 279 -18.12 -3.23 -27.40
CA SER A 279 -17.37 -2.20 -28.11
C SER A 279 -18.15 -0.89 -28.32
N ALA A 280 -19.46 -0.89 -28.10
CA ALA A 280 -20.34 0.26 -28.28
C ALA A 280 -21.20 0.48 -27.04
N GLY A 281 -21.61 1.74 -26.81
CA GLY A 281 -22.42 2.19 -25.66
C GLY A 281 -23.94 2.03 -25.86
N ASP A 282 -24.39 1.61 -27.03
CA ASP A 282 -25.80 1.58 -27.44
C ASP A 282 -26.37 0.17 -27.62
N LEU A 283 -26.01 -0.79 -26.76
CA LEU A 283 -26.60 -2.13 -26.80
C LEU A 283 -28.14 -2.09 -26.73
N HIS A 284 -28.76 -2.87 -27.61
CA HIS A 284 -30.20 -2.90 -27.85
C HIS A 284 -30.74 -4.33 -27.90
N ASP A 285 -32.08 -4.46 -27.96
CA ASP A 285 -32.79 -5.74 -28.16
C ASP A 285 -32.46 -6.84 -27.13
N TYR A 286 -32.11 -6.45 -25.91
CA TYR A 286 -32.11 -7.39 -24.79
C TYR A 286 -33.57 -7.69 -24.39
N ALA A 287 -33.98 -8.95 -24.52
CA ALA A 287 -35.30 -9.42 -24.11
C ALA A 287 -35.17 -10.25 -22.83
N PRO A 288 -35.29 -9.64 -21.63
CA PRO A 288 -35.37 -10.42 -20.41
C PRO A 288 -36.72 -11.12 -20.32
N GLY A 289 -36.68 -12.33 -19.79
CA GLY A 289 -37.84 -13.06 -19.33
C GLY A 289 -38.33 -14.16 -20.27
N ALA A 290 -38.11 -15.39 -19.85
CA ALA A 290 -39.25 -16.24 -19.55
C ALA A 290 -38.93 -17.02 -18.28
N THR A 291 -39.27 -16.45 -17.12
CA THR A 291 -39.11 -16.98 -15.75
C THR A 291 -37.66 -17.16 -15.24
N PRO A 292 -37.42 -17.02 -13.91
CA PRO A 292 -36.13 -17.28 -13.23
C PRO A 292 -35.63 -18.74 -13.31
N SER A 293 -36.11 -19.53 -14.26
CA SER A 293 -35.50 -20.80 -14.62
C SER A 293 -34.27 -20.50 -15.50
N GLN A 294 -33.11 -20.31 -14.86
CA GLN A 294 -31.79 -20.55 -15.46
C GLN A 294 -31.28 -19.56 -16.52
N GLY A 295 -30.62 -18.49 -16.08
CA GLY A 295 -29.29 -18.09 -16.56
C GLY A 295 -29.05 -17.81 -18.06
N THR A 296 -30.03 -17.45 -18.88
CA THR A 296 -29.84 -17.35 -20.36
C THR A 296 -30.37 -16.09 -21.04
N GLY A 297 -30.41 -14.95 -20.33
CA GLY A 297 -30.45 -13.65 -21.01
C GLY A 297 -29.10 -13.41 -21.69
N ALA A 298 -29.04 -13.46 -23.02
CA ALA A 298 -27.83 -13.15 -23.79
C ALA A 298 -28.09 -11.90 -24.62
N PHE A 299 -27.16 -10.94 -24.59
CA PHE A 299 -27.15 -9.89 -25.60
C PHE A 299 -26.96 -10.53 -27.00
N PRO A 300 -27.63 -10.02 -28.04
CA PRO A 300 -27.49 -10.56 -29.39
C PRO A 300 -26.02 -10.65 -29.81
N ALA A 301 -25.60 -11.79 -30.38
CA ALA A 301 -24.21 -11.98 -30.83
C ALA A 301 -23.77 -10.93 -31.87
N ALA A 302 -24.71 -10.28 -32.55
CA ALA A 302 -24.47 -9.18 -33.48
C ALA A 302 -23.87 -7.94 -32.81
N ASP A 303 -24.10 -7.75 -31.51
CA ASP A 303 -23.69 -6.55 -30.77
C ASP A 303 -22.31 -6.72 -30.12
N GLY A 304 -21.65 -7.87 -30.32
CA GLY A 304 -20.28 -8.11 -29.90
C GLY A 304 -20.07 -8.10 -28.38
N ALA A 305 -21.13 -8.22 -27.57
CA ALA A 305 -21.04 -8.26 -26.12
C ALA A 305 -20.51 -9.61 -25.61
N SER A 306 -19.64 -9.57 -24.59
CA SER A 306 -19.11 -10.75 -23.88
C SER A 306 -19.58 -10.78 -22.45
N LEU A 307 -20.02 -11.93 -21.94
CA LEU A 307 -20.34 -12.12 -20.53
C LEU A 307 -19.06 -12.16 -19.70
N ILE A 308 -18.97 -11.31 -18.69
CA ILE A 308 -17.85 -11.19 -17.75
C ILE A 308 -18.17 -11.89 -16.43
N TYR A 309 -19.37 -11.65 -15.91
CA TYR A 309 -19.81 -12.18 -14.63
C TYR A 309 -21.27 -12.60 -14.68
N ASN A 310 -21.61 -13.69 -14.00
CA ASN A 310 -22.99 -14.15 -13.83
C ASN A 310 -23.14 -14.71 -12.41
N LEU A 311 -23.98 -14.08 -11.60
CA LEU A 311 -24.31 -14.50 -10.23
C LEU A 311 -24.91 -15.91 -10.22
N ASP A 312 -25.89 -16.12 -11.08
CA ASP A 312 -26.75 -17.29 -11.08
C ASP A 312 -26.61 -18.09 -12.37
N ALA A 313 -25.37 -18.51 -12.66
CA ALA A 313 -25.08 -19.38 -13.79
C ALA A 313 -25.81 -20.75 -13.72
N GLY A 314 -26.41 -21.10 -12.57
CA GLY A 314 -27.15 -22.34 -12.32
C GLY A 314 -28.68 -22.21 -12.29
N GLY A 315 -29.23 -20.99 -12.14
CA GLY A 315 -30.67 -20.78 -11.94
C GLY A 315 -31.15 -21.09 -10.52
N ASP A 316 -30.25 -21.18 -9.55
CA ASP A 316 -30.48 -21.71 -8.21
C ASP A 316 -29.93 -20.82 -7.08
N LYS A 317 -29.35 -19.67 -7.42
CA LYS A 317 -28.73 -18.75 -6.48
C LYS A 317 -29.49 -17.43 -6.39
N PHE A 318 -29.74 -16.98 -5.16
CA PHE A 318 -30.09 -15.59 -4.90
C PHE A 318 -29.37 -15.05 -3.67
N VAL A 319 -29.21 -13.74 -3.63
CA VAL A 319 -28.63 -13.01 -2.51
C VAL A 319 -29.76 -12.34 -1.74
N GLY A 320 -29.82 -12.57 -0.43
CA GLY A 320 -30.73 -11.87 0.48
C GLY A 320 -30.14 -10.53 0.88
N LEU A 321 -30.90 -9.45 0.69
CA LEU A 321 -30.51 -8.08 1.02
C LEU A 321 -31.48 -7.50 2.03
N ASN A 322 -30.96 -6.72 2.97
CA ASN A 322 -31.77 -6.06 3.97
C ASN A 322 -32.35 -4.77 3.37
N GLY A 323 -33.64 -4.78 3.05
CA GLY A 323 -34.33 -3.62 2.47
C GLY A 323 -34.59 -2.49 3.49
N GLU A 324 -34.28 -2.70 4.77
CA GLU A 324 -34.32 -1.64 5.78
C GLU A 324 -33.01 -0.85 5.90
N LEU A 325 -31.94 -1.28 5.20
CA LEU A 325 -30.73 -0.47 5.10
C LEU A 325 -31.11 0.83 4.36
N GLN A 326 -31.21 1.90 5.15
CA GLN A 326 -31.42 3.30 4.76
C GLN A 326 -32.49 3.59 3.68
N PRO A 327 -33.77 3.77 4.07
CA PRO A 327 -34.81 4.17 3.12
C PRO A 327 -34.68 5.66 2.75
N GLY A 328 -33.86 5.98 1.75
CA GLY A 328 -33.85 7.29 1.10
C GLY A 328 -32.60 7.61 0.29
N SER A 329 -32.79 8.35 -0.81
CA SER A 329 -31.69 8.90 -1.59
C SER A 329 -30.82 9.80 -0.71
N GLY A 330 -29.58 9.42 -0.47
CA GLY A 330 -28.57 10.44 -0.25
C GLY A 330 -27.78 10.40 1.03
N ASN A 331 -27.04 9.31 1.33
CA ASN A 331 -25.66 9.46 1.84
C ASN A 331 -24.79 8.21 1.73
N THR A 332 -25.30 7.04 1.36
CA THR A 332 -24.56 5.76 1.39
C THR A 332 -25.01 4.81 0.27
N THR A 333 -24.32 3.68 0.10
CA THR A 333 -24.71 2.55 -0.76
C THR A 333 -24.85 1.29 0.12
N ASP A 334 -25.82 0.42 -0.12
CA ASP A 334 -26.13 -0.70 0.79
C ASP A 334 -25.28 -1.95 0.53
N MET A 335 -24.78 -2.08 -0.70
CA MET A 335 -23.94 -3.21 -1.08
C MET A 335 -22.91 -2.79 -2.13
N SER A 336 -21.71 -3.31 -2.00
CA SER A 336 -20.67 -3.23 -3.04
C SER A 336 -20.47 -4.58 -3.72
N LEU A 337 -20.21 -4.51 -5.03
CA LEU A 337 -19.83 -5.61 -5.88
C LEU A 337 -18.44 -5.31 -6.46
N LEU A 338 -17.49 -6.17 -6.16
CA LEU A 338 -16.13 -6.11 -6.70
C LEU A 338 -15.93 -7.26 -7.69
N VAL A 339 -15.65 -6.93 -8.95
CA VAL A 339 -15.33 -7.92 -9.99
C VAL A 339 -13.87 -7.79 -10.41
N PRO A 340 -13.06 -8.87 -10.40
CA PRO A 340 -11.64 -8.79 -10.70
C PRO A 340 -11.37 -8.14 -12.06
N VAL A 341 -10.43 -7.20 -12.13
CA VAL A 341 -10.01 -6.55 -13.38
C VAL A 341 -9.56 -7.58 -14.42
N SER A 342 -8.95 -8.67 -13.96
CA SER A 342 -8.50 -9.79 -14.81
C SER A 342 -9.62 -10.51 -15.58
N ALA A 343 -10.89 -10.33 -15.20
CA ALA A 343 -12.03 -10.87 -15.93
C ALA A 343 -12.40 -10.06 -17.18
N PHE A 344 -11.95 -8.82 -17.29
CA PHE A 344 -12.36 -7.88 -18.34
C PHE A 344 -11.41 -7.90 -19.55
N ASP A 345 -11.98 -7.69 -20.74
CA ASP A 345 -11.27 -7.57 -22.01
C ASP A 345 -10.87 -6.10 -22.25
N PRO A 346 -9.57 -5.76 -22.25
CA PRO A 346 -9.12 -4.37 -22.41
C PRO A 346 -9.46 -3.77 -23.78
N SER A 347 -9.87 -4.58 -24.77
CA SER A 347 -10.28 -4.09 -26.10
C SER A 347 -11.72 -3.58 -26.17
N LYS A 348 -12.54 -3.78 -25.11
CA LYS A 348 -13.96 -3.43 -25.09
C LYS A 348 -14.25 -2.40 -24.00
N PRO A 349 -14.50 -1.13 -24.33
CA PRO A 349 -14.58 -0.09 -23.31
C PRO A 349 -15.91 -0.05 -22.55
N TYR A 350 -17.01 -0.60 -23.05
CA TYR A 350 -18.33 -0.38 -22.44
C TYR A 350 -18.78 -1.53 -21.55
N ILE A 351 -19.29 -1.19 -20.35
CA ILE A 351 -19.80 -2.12 -19.35
C ILE A 351 -21.32 -2.07 -19.27
N TYR A 352 -21.91 -3.25 -19.14
CA TYR A 352 -23.35 -3.48 -19.06
C TYR A 352 -23.68 -4.33 -17.84
N LEU A 353 -24.28 -3.73 -16.83
CA LEU A 353 -24.76 -4.43 -15.64
C LEU A 353 -26.25 -4.68 -15.80
N TYR A 354 -26.64 -5.96 -15.75
CA TYR A 354 -28.03 -6.38 -15.65
C TYR A 354 -28.29 -6.89 -14.23
N SER A 355 -29.40 -6.48 -13.63
CA SER A 355 -29.86 -7.01 -12.34
C SER A 355 -31.34 -7.32 -12.37
N GLY A 356 -31.76 -8.30 -11.56
CA GLY A 356 -33.14 -8.72 -11.39
C GLY A 356 -33.43 -9.03 -9.92
N PHE A 357 -34.46 -8.42 -9.38
CA PHE A 357 -34.83 -8.46 -7.97
C PHE A 357 -36.28 -8.91 -7.75
N GLY A 358 -36.55 -9.41 -6.55
CA GLY A 358 -37.92 -9.61 -6.05
C GLY A 358 -38.60 -10.89 -6.54
N TYR A 359 -37.86 -11.87 -7.05
CA TYR A 359 -38.48 -13.11 -7.55
C TYR A 359 -38.79 -14.12 -6.45
N GLN A 360 -38.23 -13.96 -5.25
CA GLN A 360 -38.52 -14.84 -4.13
C GLN A 360 -39.83 -14.45 -3.44
N ALA A 361 -40.64 -15.47 -3.12
CA ALA A 361 -41.87 -15.32 -2.36
C ALA A 361 -41.74 -15.97 -0.98
N GLY A 362 -42.56 -15.51 -0.04
CA GLY A 362 -42.65 -16.08 1.31
C GLY A 362 -42.05 -15.17 2.37
N ALA A 363 -41.85 -15.74 3.55
CA ALA A 363 -41.45 -15.01 4.74
C ALA A 363 -40.17 -15.62 5.32
N TYR A 364 -39.17 -14.78 5.52
CA TYR A 364 -37.84 -15.11 6.01
C TYR A 364 -37.64 -14.46 7.37
N GLN A 365 -37.06 -15.18 8.33
CA GLN A 365 -36.59 -14.60 9.57
C GLN A 365 -35.12 -14.94 9.70
N GLY A 366 -34.26 -13.93 9.56
CA GLY A 366 -32.83 -14.13 9.76
C GLY A 366 -32.49 -14.40 11.23
N PRO A 367 -31.30 -14.96 11.53
CA PRO A 367 -30.91 -15.39 12.88
C PRO A 367 -30.88 -14.26 13.93
N THR A 368 -30.83 -13.00 13.51
CA THR A 368 -30.84 -11.82 14.39
C THR A 368 -32.12 -10.97 14.28
N GLU A 369 -33.08 -11.37 13.45
CA GLU A 369 -34.36 -10.68 13.33
C GLU A 369 -35.28 -11.05 14.49
N THR A 370 -35.86 -10.05 15.15
CA THR A 370 -36.81 -10.23 16.26
C THR A 370 -38.25 -10.45 15.77
N ALA A 371 -38.51 -10.26 14.48
CA ALA A 371 -39.79 -10.49 13.82
C ALA A 371 -39.56 -11.04 12.40
N GLN A 372 -40.51 -11.85 11.90
CA GLN A 372 -40.43 -12.42 10.57
C GLN A 372 -40.61 -11.36 9.48
N SER A 373 -39.68 -11.33 8.52
CA SER A 373 -39.69 -10.48 7.35
C SER A 373 -40.37 -11.16 6.16
N THR A 374 -40.83 -10.38 5.17
CA THR A 374 -41.26 -10.91 3.87
C THR A 374 -40.28 -10.53 2.79
N TRP A 375 -40.06 -11.43 1.81
CA TRP A 375 -39.48 -11.04 0.54
C TRP A 375 -40.50 -10.15 -0.17
N THR A 376 -40.23 -8.85 -0.23
CA THR A 376 -41.08 -7.89 -0.94
C THR A 376 -40.34 -7.40 -2.19
N ALA A 377 -41.12 -6.88 -3.14
CA ALA A 377 -40.63 -6.44 -4.43
C ALA A 377 -41.45 -5.26 -4.94
N ASP A 378 -42.03 -4.48 -4.03
CA ASP A 378 -42.97 -3.46 -4.47
C ASP A 378 -43.10 -2.33 -3.46
N SER A 379 -42.29 -1.30 -3.68
CA SER A 379 -42.68 0.12 -3.57
C SER A 379 -41.54 1.12 -3.90
N GLY A 380 -40.35 0.62 -4.27
CA GLY A 380 -39.08 1.35 -4.37
C GLY A 380 -38.44 1.49 -5.75
N PHE A 381 -37.11 1.68 -5.76
CA PHE A 381 -36.22 1.58 -6.92
C PHE A 381 -34.82 1.14 -6.46
N GLU A 382 -34.09 0.45 -7.32
CA GLU A 382 -32.69 0.06 -7.08
C GLU A 382 -31.77 0.80 -8.05
N GLU A 383 -30.70 1.38 -7.51
CA GLU A 383 -29.72 2.11 -8.29
C GLU A 383 -28.35 1.45 -8.22
N TRP A 384 -27.78 1.11 -9.37
CA TRP A 384 -26.36 0.81 -9.47
C TRP A 384 -25.57 2.05 -9.84
N ASN A 385 -24.52 2.27 -9.08
CA ASN A 385 -23.67 3.42 -9.11
C ASN A 385 -22.23 3.00 -9.36
N ARG A 386 -21.49 3.82 -10.10
CA ARG A 386 -20.03 3.81 -10.05
C ARG A 386 -19.56 4.95 -9.16
N GLN A 387 -18.40 4.78 -8.53
CA GLN A 387 -17.73 5.90 -7.88
C GLN A 387 -17.07 6.79 -8.91
N ILE A 388 -17.18 8.09 -8.72
CA ILE A 388 -16.31 9.05 -9.39
C ILE A 388 -14.93 8.92 -8.75
N GLY A 389 -13.94 8.50 -9.56
CA GLY A 389 -12.59 8.30 -9.06
C GLY A 389 -11.91 9.60 -8.64
N GLN A 390 -11.02 9.49 -7.68
CA GLN A 390 -10.13 10.52 -7.18
C GLN A 390 -8.92 10.64 -8.11
N VAL A 391 -8.41 11.85 -8.30
CA VAL A 391 -7.26 12.10 -9.18
C VAL A 391 -5.98 12.13 -8.36
N ILE A 392 -4.98 11.38 -8.81
CA ILE A 392 -3.59 11.52 -8.40
C ILE A 392 -2.81 11.89 -9.65
N ASP A 393 -2.15 13.03 -9.67
CA ASP A 393 -1.34 13.45 -10.81
C ASP A 393 -0.04 14.16 -10.43
N GLY A 394 0.82 14.27 -11.44
CA GLY A 394 2.10 14.95 -11.37
C GLY A 394 2.80 14.95 -12.73
N HIS A 395 4.05 15.36 -12.71
CA HIS A 395 4.90 15.47 -13.88
C HIS A 395 6.23 14.76 -13.67
N LYS A 396 6.79 14.28 -14.78
CA LYS A 396 8.16 13.79 -14.86
C LYS A 396 9.02 14.88 -15.51
N PHE A 397 10.15 15.23 -14.89
CA PHE A 397 11.07 16.23 -15.40
C PHE A 397 12.53 15.82 -15.31
N ASN A 398 13.37 16.44 -16.14
CA ASN A 398 14.82 16.34 -16.06
C ASN A 398 15.31 17.43 -15.13
N ASP A 399 15.69 17.03 -13.93
CA ASP A 399 16.26 17.90 -12.92
C ASP A 399 17.68 18.29 -13.35
N LEU A 400 17.84 19.50 -13.85
CA LEU A 400 19.05 19.92 -14.55
C LEU A 400 20.19 20.23 -13.58
N ASN A 401 19.86 20.62 -12.35
CA ASN A 401 20.80 21.04 -11.31
C ASN A 401 20.77 20.12 -10.08
N ALA A 402 19.95 19.07 -10.08
CA ALA A 402 19.75 18.10 -8.99
C ALA A 402 19.34 18.77 -7.67
N ASP A 403 18.42 19.75 -7.73
CA ASP A 403 17.92 20.47 -6.55
C ASP A 403 16.57 19.94 -6.03
N HIS A 404 16.04 18.89 -6.67
CA HIS A 404 14.80 18.19 -6.36
C HIS A 404 13.51 18.98 -6.64
N VAL A 405 13.60 20.14 -7.30
CA VAL A 405 12.46 21.03 -7.54
C VAL A 405 12.27 21.21 -9.04
N TRP A 406 11.04 21.08 -9.52
CA TRP A 406 10.78 21.38 -10.92
C TRP A 406 10.70 22.88 -11.17
N GLU A 407 11.67 23.41 -11.91
CA GLU A 407 11.83 24.84 -12.12
C GLU A 407 11.76 25.27 -13.60
N ALA A 408 11.66 26.59 -13.80
CA ALA A 408 11.60 27.16 -15.14
C ALA A 408 12.91 26.94 -15.90
N GLY A 409 12.85 26.17 -16.99
CA GLY A 409 14.01 25.83 -17.81
C GLY A 409 14.31 24.34 -17.83
N GLU A 410 13.74 23.60 -16.88
CA GLU A 410 13.89 22.15 -16.80
C GLU A 410 12.87 21.43 -17.68
N PRO A 411 13.34 20.57 -18.61
CA PRO A 411 12.45 19.97 -19.58
C PRO A 411 11.65 18.82 -18.95
N ALA A 412 10.37 18.74 -19.30
CA ALA A 412 9.56 17.58 -19.00
C ALA A 412 10.04 16.33 -19.76
N LEU A 413 9.83 15.15 -19.17
CA LEU A 413 10.28 13.87 -19.70
C LEU A 413 9.09 12.97 -20.06
N SER A 414 8.94 12.73 -21.36
CA SER A 414 7.93 11.81 -21.90
C SER A 414 8.39 10.35 -21.91
N GLY A 415 7.44 9.41 -21.85
CA GLY A 415 7.72 7.99 -22.02
C GLY A 415 8.21 7.28 -20.76
N TRP A 416 8.03 7.88 -19.58
CA TRP A 416 8.37 7.29 -18.29
C TRP A 416 7.18 6.56 -17.70
N THR A 417 7.41 5.34 -17.21
CA THR A 417 6.36 4.56 -16.55
C THR A 417 6.28 4.93 -15.08
N ILE A 418 5.11 5.42 -14.67
CA ILE A 418 4.74 5.65 -13.27
C ILE A 418 3.71 4.59 -12.90
N TYR A 419 3.77 4.05 -11.68
CA TYR A 419 2.89 2.99 -11.22
C TYR A 419 2.48 3.14 -9.76
N LEU A 420 1.36 2.50 -9.41
CA LEU A 420 0.93 2.32 -8.02
C LEU A 420 1.50 1.00 -7.51
N ASP A 421 2.35 1.06 -6.49
CA ASP A 421 2.94 -0.11 -5.83
C ASP A 421 1.95 -0.65 -4.79
N VAL A 422 1.13 -1.60 -5.24
CA VAL A 422 -0.01 -2.09 -4.45
C VAL A 422 0.45 -3.08 -3.39
N ASN A 423 1.51 -3.84 -3.67
CA ASN A 423 2.00 -4.88 -2.79
C ASN A 423 3.21 -4.46 -1.94
N GLY A 424 3.74 -3.26 -2.16
CA GLY A 424 4.84 -2.67 -1.40
C GLY A 424 6.19 -3.37 -1.65
N ASN A 425 6.42 -3.89 -2.86
CA ASN A 425 7.64 -4.60 -3.21
C ASN A 425 8.65 -3.78 -4.02
N ASN A 426 8.31 -2.53 -4.32
CA ASN A 426 9.12 -1.56 -5.05
C ASN A 426 9.42 -1.99 -6.51
N GLN A 427 8.56 -2.80 -7.11
CA GLN A 427 8.67 -3.23 -8.50
C GLN A 427 7.30 -3.19 -9.16
N LEU A 428 7.27 -2.76 -10.42
CA LEU A 428 6.06 -2.85 -11.23
C LEU A 428 5.74 -4.32 -11.54
N ASP A 429 4.64 -4.82 -10.99
CA ASP A 429 4.12 -6.17 -11.21
C ASP A 429 2.96 -6.22 -12.23
N SER A 430 2.70 -7.44 -12.72
CA SER A 430 1.55 -7.70 -13.58
C SER A 430 0.23 -7.46 -12.84
N GLY A 431 -0.53 -6.47 -13.28
CA GLY A 431 -1.84 -6.12 -12.73
C GLY A 431 -1.85 -4.86 -11.87
N GLU A 432 -0.69 -4.28 -11.60
CA GLU A 432 -0.60 -2.98 -10.96
C GLU A 432 -0.95 -1.86 -11.95
N PRO A 433 -1.71 -0.84 -11.51
CA PRO A 433 -1.98 0.33 -12.34
C PRO A 433 -0.69 1.03 -12.68
N SER A 434 -0.50 1.29 -13.97
CA SER A 434 0.61 2.08 -14.46
C SER A 434 0.14 2.99 -15.59
N THR A 435 0.85 4.08 -15.75
CA THR A 435 0.65 5.05 -16.83
C THR A 435 2.01 5.46 -17.39
N VAL A 436 2.01 6.03 -18.58
CA VAL A 436 3.22 6.50 -19.26
C VAL A 436 3.11 8.00 -19.45
N THR A 437 4.13 8.73 -19.01
CA THR A 437 4.14 10.20 -19.07
C THR A 437 4.02 10.69 -20.50
N ASP A 438 3.21 11.74 -20.70
CA ASP A 438 2.98 12.31 -22.02
C ASP A 438 4.11 13.24 -22.50
N ALA A 439 3.92 13.93 -23.63
CA ALA A 439 4.92 14.86 -24.18
C ALA A 439 5.27 16.04 -23.25
N ASN A 440 4.40 16.37 -22.30
CA ASN A 440 4.62 17.38 -21.27
C ASN A 440 5.05 16.76 -19.94
N GLY A 441 5.39 15.47 -19.93
CA GLY A 441 5.76 14.73 -18.72
C GLY A 441 4.59 14.42 -17.79
N TYR A 442 3.35 14.75 -18.17
CA TYR A 442 2.19 14.60 -17.30
C TYR A 442 1.77 13.14 -17.17
N TYR A 443 1.40 12.75 -15.96
CA TYR A 443 0.79 11.46 -15.65
C TYR A 443 -0.37 11.64 -14.68
N HIS A 444 -1.35 10.73 -14.71
CA HIS A 444 -2.41 10.68 -13.71
C HIS A 444 -2.92 9.26 -13.49
N PHE A 445 -3.53 9.05 -12.32
CA PHE A 445 -4.34 7.90 -11.96
C PHE A 445 -5.73 8.35 -11.51
N THR A 446 -6.72 7.50 -11.80
CA THR A 446 -8.08 7.63 -11.28
C THR A 446 -8.35 6.47 -10.34
N VAL A 447 -8.48 6.77 -9.04
CA VAL A 447 -8.50 5.76 -7.96
C VAL A 447 -9.72 5.91 -7.05
N THR A 448 -10.06 4.88 -6.28
CA THR A 448 -11.07 5.03 -5.21
C THR A 448 -10.50 5.84 -4.02
N PRO A 449 -11.31 6.28 -3.05
CA PRO A 449 -10.78 6.73 -1.77
C PRO A 449 -9.92 5.64 -1.12
N GLY A 450 -8.77 6.01 -0.57
CA GLY A 450 -7.78 5.04 -0.11
C GLY A 450 -6.39 5.64 0.11
N THR A 451 -5.43 4.78 0.43
CA THR A 451 -4.01 5.14 0.50
C THR A 451 -3.24 4.42 -0.60
N TYR A 452 -2.39 5.15 -1.31
CA TYR A 452 -1.68 4.71 -2.49
C TYR A 452 -0.21 5.08 -2.39
N THR A 453 0.66 4.15 -2.79
CA THR A 453 2.09 4.39 -2.96
C THR A 453 2.40 4.50 -4.45
N ILE A 454 3.05 5.59 -4.87
CA ILE A 454 3.31 5.93 -6.26
C ILE A 454 4.82 5.91 -6.49
N ARG A 455 5.26 5.23 -7.55
CA ARG A 455 6.68 5.04 -7.90
C ARG A 455 6.93 5.22 -9.39
N GLU A 456 8.17 5.52 -9.75
CA GLU A 456 8.63 5.43 -11.14
C GLU A 456 9.39 4.12 -11.43
N VAL A 457 9.35 3.68 -12.68
CA VAL A 457 10.26 2.62 -13.16
C VAL A 457 11.58 3.27 -13.56
N GLN A 458 12.67 2.90 -12.88
CA GLN A 458 14.01 3.42 -13.16
C GLN A 458 14.44 3.14 -14.61
N GLN A 459 14.96 4.17 -15.29
CA GLN A 459 15.56 4.02 -16.62
C GLN A 459 17.08 3.97 -16.56
N ALA A 460 17.68 3.17 -17.46
CA ALA A 460 19.12 3.08 -17.59
C ALA A 460 19.74 4.44 -18.01
N GLY A 461 20.82 4.84 -17.34
CA GLY A 461 21.51 6.10 -17.61
C GLY A 461 20.85 7.34 -16.98
N TRP A 462 19.84 7.13 -16.13
CA TRP A 462 19.21 8.15 -15.31
C TRP A 462 19.27 7.77 -13.84
N SER A 463 19.33 8.77 -12.97
CA SER A 463 19.22 8.66 -11.52
C SER A 463 17.97 9.41 -11.06
N GLN A 464 17.18 8.78 -10.20
CA GLN A 464 16.03 9.45 -9.59
C GLN A 464 16.51 10.42 -8.52
N ASP A 465 15.90 11.60 -8.50
CA ASP A 465 16.29 12.72 -7.65
C ASP A 465 15.12 13.25 -6.80
N ALA A 466 13.93 13.35 -7.39
CA ALA A 466 12.68 13.67 -6.68
C ALA A 466 11.65 12.52 -6.80
N PRO A 467 10.89 12.23 -5.72
CA PRO A 467 10.96 12.88 -4.40
C PRO A 467 12.22 12.51 -3.61
N ASN A 468 12.75 13.46 -2.84
CA ASN A 468 13.94 13.26 -2.00
C ASN A 468 13.57 12.58 -0.67
N ASN A 469 13.25 11.30 -0.74
CA ASN A 469 13.12 10.41 0.41
C ASN A 469 13.86 9.09 0.13
N ALA A 470 14.04 8.26 1.16
CA ALA A 470 14.88 7.07 1.05
C ALA A 470 14.31 6.03 0.06
N GLU A 471 13.00 6.06 -0.14
CA GLU A 471 12.25 5.12 -0.97
C GLU A 471 12.00 5.61 -2.41
N GLY A 472 12.20 6.90 -2.69
CA GLY A 472 11.91 7.53 -3.99
C GLY A 472 10.43 7.48 -4.37
N GLU A 473 9.52 7.60 -3.40
CA GLU A 473 8.07 7.40 -3.62
C GLU A 473 7.19 8.51 -3.03
N TYR A 474 5.94 8.57 -3.47
CA TYR A 474 4.87 9.34 -2.83
C TYR A 474 3.88 8.41 -2.16
N THR A 475 3.53 8.67 -0.90
CA THR A 475 2.37 8.05 -0.24
C THR A 475 1.24 9.06 -0.17
N VAL A 476 0.12 8.77 -0.83
CA VAL A 476 -1.04 9.65 -0.96
C VAL A 476 -2.26 8.98 -0.33
N THR A 477 -2.90 9.65 0.63
CA THR A 477 -4.19 9.25 1.19
C THR A 477 -5.27 10.20 0.71
N LEU A 478 -6.32 9.68 0.08
CA LEU A 478 -7.45 10.44 -0.45
C LEU A 478 -8.75 9.99 0.22
N ALA A 479 -9.47 10.95 0.79
CA ALA A 479 -10.88 10.78 1.10
C ALA A 479 -11.74 10.98 -0.15
N ALA A 480 -13.05 10.71 -0.02
CA ALA A 480 -13.99 10.88 -1.12
C ALA A 480 -14.16 12.36 -1.48
N GLY A 481 -13.95 12.68 -2.76
CA GLY A 481 -13.99 14.03 -3.33
C GLY A 481 -12.67 14.80 -3.23
N GLU A 482 -11.56 14.16 -2.82
CA GLU A 482 -10.23 14.75 -2.76
C GLU A 482 -9.40 14.40 -3.99
N GLU A 483 -8.47 15.28 -4.33
CA GLU A 483 -7.49 15.08 -5.40
C GLU A 483 -6.09 15.39 -4.87
N SER A 484 -5.09 14.75 -5.43
CA SER A 484 -3.67 15.00 -5.15
C SER A 484 -2.95 15.37 -6.43
N HIS A 485 -2.33 16.54 -6.44
CA HIS A 485 -1.61 17.08 -7.59
C HIS A 485 -0.15 17.36 -7.23
N ASN A 486 0.68 17.54 -8.26
CA ASN A 486 2.12 17.86 -8.13
C ASN A 486 2.92 16.77 -7.40
N ASN A 487 2.56 15.51 -7.61
CA ASN A 487 3.38 14.36 -7.20
C ASN A 487 4.51 14.18 -8.22
N ASP A 488 5.43 15.15 -8.29
CA ASP A 488 6.37 15.26 -9.40
C ASP A 488 7.63 14.40 -9.22
N PHE A 489 8.06 13.72 -10.28
CA PHE A 489 9.25 12.88 -10.29
C PHE A 489 10.38 13.54 -11.11
N GLY A 490 11.49 13.89 -10.47
CA GLY A 490 12.67 14.49 -11.10
C GLY A 490 13.80 13.48 -11.26
N ASN A 491 14.42 13.40 -12.44
CA ASN A 491 15.63 12.60 -12.66
C ASN A 491 16.71 13.42 -13.35
N PHE A 492 17.98 13.07 -13.12
CA PHE A 492 19.11 13.61 -13.85
C PHE A 492 19.96 12.49 -14.47
N GLN A 493 20.86 12.86 -15.38
CA GLN A 493 21.90 11.99 -15.92
C GLN A 493 23.26 12.40 -15.37
N LEU A 494 24.14 11.43 -15.14
CA LEU A 494 25.50 11.71 -14.67
C LEU A 494 26.35 12.35 -15.78
N GLY A 495 27.14 13.35 -15.41
CA GLY A 495 28.06 14.06 -16.29
C GLY A 495 29.52 13.59 -16.21
N SER A 496 30.39 14.29 -16.94
CA SER A 496 31.84 14.13 -16.86
C SER A 496 32.59 15.45 -17.10
N ILE A 497 33.80 15.54 -16.55
CA ILE A 497 34.74 16.64 -16.73
C ILE A 497 36.08 16.07 -17.20
N SER A 498 36.68 16.64 -18.22
CA SER A 498 37.96 16.19 -18.79
C SER A 498 38.76 17.30 -19.43
N GLY A 499 40.07 17.11 -19.48
CA GLY A 499 41.02 18.03 -20.10
C GLY A 499 42.40 17.39 -20.26
N HIS A 500 43.36 18.18 -20.68
CA HIS A 500 44.72 17.76 -20.96
C HIS A 500 45.73 18.61 -20.18
N LYS A 501 46.86 18.00 -19.85
CA LYS A 501 48.04 18.69 -19.35
C LYS A 501 49.06 18.87 -20.47
N PHE A 502 49.47 20.11 -20.69
CA PHE A 502 50.52 20.48 -21.65
C PHE A 502 51.72 21.16 -20.99
N GLU A 503 52.89 20.91 -21.58
CA GLU A 503 54.07 21.74 -21.51
C GLU A 503 54.01 22.74 -22.68
N ASP A 504 54.26 24.00 -22.39
CA ASP A 504 54.38 25.08 -23.37
C ASP A 504 55.86 25.46 -23.47
N ALA A 505 56.45 25.34 -24.66
CA ALA A 505 57.90 25.41 -24.82
C ALA A 505 58.42 26.86 -24.83
N ASP A 506 57.58 27.84 -25.18
CA ASP A 506 57.93 29.26 -25.18
C ASP A 506 57.22 30.08 -24.08
N GLY A 507 56.50 29.40 -23.19
CA GLY A 507 55.82 29.99 -22.04
C GLY A 507 54.71 30.96 -22.41
N SER A 508 54.22 30.93 -23.66
CA SER A 508 53.22 31.85 -24.18
C SER A 508 51.99 31.12 -24.70
N LEU A 509 50.86 31.29 -23.99
CA LEU A 509 49.57 30.75 -24.44
C LEU A 509 49.08 31.27 -25.82
N ALA A 510 49.75 32.27 -26.41
CA ALA A 510 49.45 32.76 -27.75
C ALA A 510 49.92 31.80 -28.86
N THR A 511 50.84 30.90 -28.53
CA THR A 511 51.47 29.90 -29.40
C THR A 511 51.06 28.52 -28.91
N THR A 512 50.27 27.81 -29.72
CA THR A 512 49.76 26.47 -29.35
C THR A 512 50.44 25.34 -30.12
N GLY A 513 51.24 25.66 -31.14
CA GLY A 513 51.89 24.67 -32.01
C GLY A 513 53.11 23.99 -31.38
N ASP A 514 53.56 24.51 -30.25
CA ASP A 514 54.70 24.06 -29.45
C ASP A 514 54.27 23.44 -28.11
N GLN A 515 52.95 23.27 -27.89
CA GLN A 515 52.41 22.59 -26.72
C GLN A 515 52.53 21.07 -26.86
N THR A 516 53.11 20.42 -25.85
CA THR A 516 53.31 18.96 -25.81
C THR A 516 52.67 18.33 -24.58
N ALA A 517 52.02 17.18 -24.75
CA ALA A 517 51.31 16.51 -23.66
C ALA A 517 52.25 16.03 -22.54
N VAL A 518 51.81 16.18 -21.29
CA VAL A 518 52.57 15.80 -20.09
C VAL A 518 51.81 14.74 -19.29
N SER A 519 52.44 13.59 -19.07
CA SER A 519 51.90 12.49 -18.29
C SER A 519 52.32 12.56 -16.82
N GLY A 520 51.50 11.99 -15.93
CA GLY A 520 51.83 11.79 -14.52
C GLY A 520 51.59 13.03 -13.64
N TRP A 521 50.86 14.02 -14.13
CA TRP A 521 50.49 15.21 -13.37
C TRP A 521 49.23 14.94 -12.55
N THR A 522 49.26 15.19 -11.24
CA THR A 522 48.08 15.02 -10.38
C THR A 522 47.06 16.13 -10.61
N ILE A 523 45.81 15.76 -10.86
CA ILE A 523 44.65 16.65 -10.99
C ILE A 523 43.60 16.24 -9.95
N THR A 524 43.10 17.20 -9.19
CA THR A 524 42.12 17.01 -8.12
C THR A 524 40.80 17.69 -8.47
N LEU A 525 39.69 17.03 -8.18
CA LEU A 525 38.34 17.55 -8.37
C LEU A 525 37.69 17.82 -7.01
N TYR A 526 37.12 19.00 -6.87
CA TYR A 526 36.35 19.45 -5.71
C TYR A 526 34.92 19.77 -6.13
N ASN A 527 33.94 19.44 -5.29
CA ASN A 527 32.55 19.89 -5.44
C ASN A 527 32.36 21.17 -4.60
N ASP A 528 32.24 22.32 -5.25
CA ASP A 528 32.11 23.65 -4.62
C ASP A 528 30.68 23.90 -4.13
N ALA A 529 30.19 23.00 -3.27
CA ALA A 529 28.82 23.06 -2.78
C ALA A 529 28.54 24.35 -1.99
N ASN A 530 29.57 24.99 -1.45
CA ASN A 530 29.44 26.23 -0.69
C ASN A 530 29.55 27.51 -1.56
N HIS A 531 29.90 27.37 -2.84
CA HIS A 531 30.02 28.42 -3.84
C HIS A 531 31.00 29.54 -3.46
N ASN A 532 32.15 29.18 -2.86
CA ASN A 532 33.19 30.14 -2.46
C ASN A 532 34.40 30.16 -3.42
N ASN A 533 34.38 29.31 -4.46
CA ASN A 533 35.45 29.13 -5.44
C ASN A 533 36.83 28.83 -4.81
N THR A 534 36.83 28.15 -3.67
CA THR A 534 38.02 27.75 -2.93
C THR A 534 38.03 26.24 -2.77
N ALA A 535 39.10 25.58 -3.22
CA ALA A 535 39.29 24.15 -3.04
C ALA A 535 39.47 23.79 -1.54
N ASP A 536 38.38 23.45 -0.86
CA ASP A 536 38.41 23.02 0.54
C ASP A 536 38.65 21.51 0.66
N ALA A 537 39.46 21.10 1.63
CA ALA A 537 39.78 19.67 1.83
C ALA A 537 38.55 18.79 2.11
N GLY A 538 37.44 19.38 2.59
CA GLY A 538 36.17 18.69 2.81
C GLY A 538 35.32 18.50 1.55
N GLU A 539 35.69 19.16 0.45
CA GLU A 539 34.95 19.20 -0.82
C GLU A 539 35.61 18.35 -1.91
N GLN A 540 36.81 17.80 -1.64
CA GLN A 540 37.48 16.91 -2.57
C GLN A 540 36.63 15.67 -2.84
N VAL A 541 36.26 15.45 -4.10
CA VAL A 541 35.45 14.30 -4.53
C VAL A 541 36.25 13.26 -5.30
N ALA A 542 37.31 13.66 -6.02
CA ALA A 542 38.13 12.73 -6.80
C ALA A 542 39.55 13.29 -7.05
N GLN A 543 40.46 12.40 -7.44
CA GLN A 543 41.80 12.75 -7.89
C GLN A 543 42.27 11.74 -8.94
N THR A 544 43.01 12.20 -9.95
CA THR A 544 43.58 11.35 -11.00
C THR A 544 44.96 11.87 -11.41
N THR A 545 45.66 11.13 -12.27
CA THR A 545 46.92 11.57 -12.89
C THR A 545 46.79 11.54 -14.40
N THR A 546 47.38 12.52 -15.09
CA THR A 546 47.34 12.60 -16.54
C THR A 546 48.01 11.41 -17.20
N ASP A 547 47.45 10.91 -18.30
CA ASP A 547 47.97 9.75 -19.02
C ASP A 547 49.09 10.11 -20.02
N GLY A 548 49.54 9.13 -20.83
CA GLY A 548 50.58 9.34 -21.84
C GLY A 548 50.24 10.32 -22.96
N SER A 549 48.96 10.68 -23.11
CA SER A 549 48.46 11.73 -24.00
C SER A 549 48.16 13.04 -23.27
N GLY A 550 48.47 13.12 -21.97
CA GLY A 550 48.18 14.26 -21.11
C GLY A 550 46.73 14.31 -20.64
N LEU A 551 45.88 13.36 -21.02
CA LEU A 551 44.45 13.36 -20.70
C LEU A 551 44.22 13.05 -19.22
N TYR A 552 43.28 13.78 -18.61
CA TYR A 552 42.64 13.44 -17.35
C TYR A 552 41.12 13.48 -17.51
N GLN A 553 40.39 12.67 -16.71
CA GLN A 553 38.94 12.62 -16.76
C GLN A 553 38.32 12.19 -15.42
N PHE A 554 37.18 12.81 -15.11
CA PHE A 554 36.27 12.47 -14.03
C PHE A 554 34.90 12.15 -14.63
N THR A 555 34.34 10.97 -14.33
CA THR A 555 33.04 10.51 -14.85
C THR A 555 32.10 10.19 -13.71
N GLY A 556 30.79 10.17 -13.98
CA GLY A 556 29.80 9.79 -12.97
C GLY A 556 29.51 10.94 -12.01
N LEU A 557 29.62 12.17 -12.49
CA LEU A 557 29.46 13.38 -11.69
C LEU A 557 27.96 13.73 -11.60
N LEU A 558 27.52 14.11 -10.41
CA LEU A 558 26.22 14.73 -10.22
C LEU A 558 26.22 16.13 -10.84
N PRO A 559 25.07 16.67 -11.25
CA PRO A 559 24.95 18.10 -11.52
C PRO A 559 25.46 18.93 -10.33
N GLY A 560 26.09 20.08 -10.61
CA GLY A 560 26.63 20.97 -9.59
C GLY A 560 27.86 21.76 -10.01
N ASP A 561 28.45 22.46 -9.05
CA ASP A 561 29.60 23.33 -9.23
C ASP A 561 30.89 22.61 -8.84
N TYR A 562 31.92 22.68 -9.69
CA TYR A 562 33.16 21.95 -9.50
C TYR A 562 34.38 22.83 -9.68
N LEU A 563 35.41 22.57 -8.88
CA LEU A 563 36.74 23.14 -9.06
C LEU A 563 37.69 22.03 -9.49
N ILE A 564 38.47 22.27 -10.54
CA ILE A 564 39.54 21.38 -10.97
C ILE A 564 40.86 22.05 -10.65
N GLU A 565 41.73 21.40 -9.87
CA GLU A 565 43.03 21.94 -9.48
C GLU A 565 44.17 21.02 -9.94
N GLU A 566 45.21 21.60 -10.57
CA GLU A 566 46.46 20.88 -10.84
C GLU A 566 47.44 21.00 -9.68
N GLU A 567 48.23 19.96 -9.43
CA GLU A 567 49.32 20.07 -8.47
C GLU A 567 50.40 21.06 -8.96
N SER A 568 50.96 21.84 -8.05
CA SER A 568 52.15 22.66 -8.34
C SER A 568 53.42 21.83 -8.23
N GLN A 569 54.20 21.72 -9.32
CA GLN A 569 55.48 21.00 -9.32
C GLN A 569 56.69 21.95 -9.35
N SER A 570 57.72 21.61 -8.56
CA SER A 570 59.02 22.29 -8.63
C SER A 570 59.66 22.09 -9.99
N GLY A 571 60.31 23.13 -10.51
CA GLY A 571 60.87 23.12 -11.87
C GLY A 571 59.90 23.59 -12.95
N TRP A 572 58.63 23.86 -12.61
CA TRP A 572 57.63 24.34 -13.56
C TRP A 572 57.09 25.72 -13.17
N THR A 573 56.48 26.39 -14.14
CA THR A 573 55.70 27.63 -13.98
C THR A 573 54.35 27.43 -14.65
N ASN A 574 53.24 27.65 -13.95
CA ASN A 574 51.91 27.64 -14.56
C ASN A 574 51.76 28.84 -15.49
N VAL A 575 51.36 28.59 -16.73
CA VAL A 575 51.02 29.66 -17.69
C VAL A 575 49.51 29.73 -17.93
N SER A 576 48.76 28.67 -17.59
CA SER A 576 47.31 28.70 -17.30
C SER A 576 47.04 28.91 -15.80
N PRO A 577 45.77 29.16 -15.39
CA PRO A 577 45.37 29.09 -13.99
C PRO A 577 45.67 27.72 -13.37
N VAL A 578 45.98 27.69 -12.06
CA VAL A 578 46.18 26.45 -11.28
C VAL A 578 44.84 25.78 -10.94
N GLN A 579 43.76 26.56 -10.88
CA GLN A 579 42.40 26.12 -10.65
C GLN A 579 41.52 26.56 -11.82
N ILE A 580 40.63 25.68 -12.26
CA ILE A 580 39.57 25.96 -13.22
C ILE A 580 38.23 25.82 -12.49
N ASP A 581 37.44 26.88 -12.53
CA ASP A 581 36.12 26.94 -11.91
C ASP A 581 35.07 26.56 -12.97
N GLN A 582 34.27 25.54 -12.68
CA GLN A 582 33.16 25.09 -13.51
C GLN A 582 31.87 25.19 -12.74
N ASP A 583 31.21 26.33 -12.92
CA ASP A 583 29.89 26.57 -12.36
C ASP A 583 28.83 25.95 -13.28
N ASN A 584 27.93 25.16 -12.71
CA ASN A 584 26.74 24.58 -13.34
C ASN A 584 26.99 23.43 -14.33
N LEU A 585 27.72 22.38 -13.91
CA LEU A 585 27.63 21.10 -14.61
C LEU A 585 26.17 20.63 -14.55
N THR A 586 25.52 20.47 -15.72
CA THR A 586 24.11 20.06 -15.78
C THR A 586 23.95 18.58 -16.12
N SER A 587 22.73 18.06 -15.93
CA SER A 587 22.31 16.69 -16.26
C SER A 587 22.85 16.21 -17.62
N GLY A 588 23.68 15.16 -17.57
CA GLY A 588 24.26 14.49 -18.75
C GLY A 588 25.36 15.26 -19.48
N GLN A 589 25.80 16.41 -18.95
CA GLN A 589 26.81 17.23 -19.60
C GLN A 589 28.21 16.61 -19.50
N ASN A 590 28.95 16.67 -20.61
CA ASN A 590 30.36 16.32 -20.67
C ASN A 590 31.17 17.58 -20.97
N LEU A 591 31.89 18.08 -19.98
CA LEU A 591 32.82 19.18 -20.14
C LEU A 591 34.18 18.64 -20.60
N THR A 592 34.62 19.11 -21.76
CA THR A 592 35.95 18.82 -22.32
C THR A 592 36.81 20.08 -22.28
N ASP A 593 38.08 19.95 -22.68
CA ASP A 593 39.00 21.07 -22.91
C ASP A 593 39.28 21.90 -21.64
N GLN A 594 39.22 21.24 -20.47
CA GLN A 594 39.60 21.81 -19.19
C GLN A 594 41.13 21.75 -19.02
N ASP A 595 41.87 22.43 -19.88
CA ASP A 595 43.30 22.17 -20.04
C ASP A 595 44.20 22.97 -19.08
N PHE A 596 45.28 22.34 -18.62
CA PHE A 596 46.33 22.96 -17.80
C PHE A 596 47.65 23.04 -18.57
N VAL A 597 48.28 24.21 -18.60
CA VAL A 597 49.46 24.49 -19.42
C VAL A 597 50.56 25.08 -18.55
N ASN A 598 51.74 24.45 -18.54
CA ASN A 598 52.91 24.87 -17.75
C ASN A 598 54.15 25.01 -18.62
N PHE A 599 55.09 25.85 -18.20
CA PHE A 599 56.41 26.00 -18.78
C PHE A 599 57.47 25.31 -17.92
N GLU A 600 58.33 24.47 -18.51
CA GLU A 600 59.46 23.86 -17.80
C GLU A 600 60.61 24.87 -17.62
N LYS A 601 61.01 25.12 -16.38
CA LYS A 601 62.13 26.03 -16.08
C LYS A 601 63.43 25.42 -16.58
N PHE A 602 64.24 26.25 -17.26
CA PHE A 602 65.53 25.82 -17.78
C PHE A 602 66.70 26.38 -16.96
N SER A 603 67.91 25.97 -17.34
CA SER A 603 69.16 26.50 -16.79
C SER A 603 70.12 26.91 -17.90
N ILE A 604 70.87 27.97 -17.66
CA ILE A 604 72.00 28.38 -18.50
C ILE A 604 73.27 28.07 -17.73
N SER A 605 74.22 27.41 -18.39
CA SER A 605 75.51 27.06 -17.80
C SER A 605 76.65 27.26 -18.77
N GLY A 606 77.86 27.34 -18.24
CA GLY A 606 79.06 27.46 -19.04
C GLY A 606 80.34 27.32 -18.22
N THR A 607 81.47 27.53 -18.87
CA THR A 607 82.80 27.52 -18.24
C THR A 607 83.51 28.81 -18.60
N LYS A 608 83.97 29.55 -17.59
CA LYS A 608 84.91 30.65 -17.76
C LYS A 608 86.31 30.07 -17.98
N TYR A 609 87.02 30.55 -18.99
CA TYR A 609 88.38 30.14 -19.32
C TYR A 609 89.32 31.35 -19.35
N GLU A 610 90.62 31.08 -19.23
CA GLU A 610 91.69 32.03 -19.50
C GLU A 610 92.19 31.80 -20.93
N ASP A 611 92.02 32.80 -21.80
CA ASP A 611 92.55 32.79 -23.17
C ASP A 611 94.05 33.08 -23.13
N LEU A 612 94.86 32.04 -23.34
CA LEU A 612 96.32 32.14 -23.15
C LEU A 612 97.03 32.84 -24.32
N THR A 613 96.40 32.91 -25.50
CA THR A 613 97.05 33.42 -26.72
C THR A 613 96.31 34.59 -27.38
N GLY A 614 95.16 35.00 -26.83
CA GLY A 614 94.32 36.09 -27.33
C GLY A 614 93.60 35.75 -28.63
N ASN A 615 93.35 34.47 -28.92
CA ASN A 615 92.77 34.00 -30.19
C ASN A 615 91.35 33.44 -30.04
N GLY A 616 90.71 33.65 -28.89
CA GLY A 616 89.41 33.05 -28.55
C GLY A 616 89.55 31.58 -28.13
N LYS A 617 88.43 30.91 -27.84
CA LYS A 617 88.45 29.56 -27.27
C LYS A 617 89.15 28.55 -28.18
N THR A 618 90.32 28.09 -27.77
CA THR A 618 91.12 27.06 -28.45
C THR A 618 91.53 25.94 -27.50
N ALA A 619 92.23 24.91 -28.01
CA ALA A 619 92.53 23.71 -27.22
C ALA A 619 93.64 23.92 -26.17
N ASP A 620 94.41 24.99 -26.28
CA ASP A 620 95.44 25.39 -25.33
C ASP A 620 94.89 26.17 -24.12
N ASP A 621 93.65 26.67 -24.18
CA ASP A 621 93.05 27.45 -23.09
C ASP A 621 92.70 26.56 -21.89
N THR A 622 92.93 27.10 -20.70
CA THR A 622 92.62 26.44 -19.44
C THR A 622 91.40 27.05 -18.78
N ALA A 623 90.64 26.21 -18.07
CA ALA A 623 89.52 26.70 -17.27
C ALA A 623 90.02 27.68 -16.19
N TRP A 624 89.18 28.65 -15.84
CA TRP A 624 89.52 29.69 -14.88
C TRP A 624 89.86 29.06 -13.52
N SER A 625 91.11 29.23 -13.07
CA SER A 625 91.63 28.66 -11.83
C SER A 625 91.98 29.71 -10.76
N HIS A 626 91.40 30.91 -10.87
CA HIS A 626 91.58 32.01 -9.91
C HIS A 626 90.35 32.18 -9.02
N ASP A 627 90.31 33.26 -8.24
CA ASP A 627 89.18 33.63 -7.40
C ASP A 627 87.86 33.62 -8.21
N PRO A 628 86.73 33.21 -7.59
CA PRO A 628 85.45 33.11 -8.27
C PRO A 628 85.04 34.41 -8.95
N VAL A 629 84.52 34.31 -10.18
CA VAL A 629 83.98 35.45 -10.92
C VAL A 629 82.46 35.37 -10.94
N THR A 630 81.82 36.52 -10.72
CA THR A 630 80.36 36.65 -10.85
C THR A 630 79.97 36.62 -12.32
N ILE A 631 79.07 35.69 -12.65
CA ILE A 631 78.36 35.62 -13.93
C ILE A 631 76.93 36.09 -13.65
N PHE A 632 76.39 36.92 -14.53
CA PHE A 632 75.02 37.44 -14.39
C PHE A 632 74.28 37.43 -15.71
N ILE A 633 72.95 37.33 -15.62
CA ILE A 633 72.02 37.65 -16.70
C ILE A 633 71.66 39.11 -16.52
N ASP A 634 71.93 39.91 -17.56
CA ASP A 634 71.58 41.33 -17.63
C ASP A 634 70.07 41.44 -17.90
N ASP A 635 69.29 41.40 -16.83
CA ASP A 635 67.82 41.31 -16.90
C ASP A 635 67.19 42.67 -17.26
N ASP A 636 67.86 43.77 -16.91
CA ASP A 636 67.42 45.13 -17.23
C ASP A 636 68.06 45.70 -18.51
N ASN A 637 68.93 44.91 -19.16
CA ASN A 637 69.66 45.26 -20.37
C ASN A 637 70.49 46.56 -20.20
N SER A 638 70.99 46.81 -18.99
CA SER A 638 71.81 47.98 -18.65
C SER A 638 73.27 47.82 -19.08
N GLY A 639 73.71 46.59 -19.31
CA GLY A 639 75.08 46.25 -19.69
C GLY A 639 76.06 46.13 -18.52
N ASP A 640 75.62 46.35 -17.28
CA ASP A 640 76.41 46.28 -16.06
C ASP A 640 75.68 45.45 -14.99
N LEU A 641 76.40 44.85 -14.04
CA LEU A 641 75.75 44.12 -12.94
C LEU A 641 74.97 45.09 -12.05
N SER A 642 73.65 44.93 -12.06
CA SER A 642 72.66 45.82 -11.47
C SER A 642 71.79 45.08 -10.43
N ALA A 643 71.04 45.86 -9.64
CA ALA A 643 70.16 45.32 -8.60
C ALA A 643 68.89 44.76 -9.26
N GLY A 644 68.82 43.44 -9.39
CA GLY A 644 67.72 42.75 -10.07
C GLY A 644 68.21 41.60 -10.95
N ASP A 645 69.48 41.67 -11.39
CA ASP A 645 70.10 40.65 -12.21
C ASP A 645 70.26 39.33 -11.47
N ARG A 646 69.92 38.25 -12.16
CA ARG A 646 70.21 36.89 -11.72
C ARG A 646 71.70 36.63 -11.81
N THR A 647 72.33 36.20 -10.72
CA THR A 647 73.78 35.98 -10.66
C THR A 647 74.16 34.61 -10.12
N THR A 648 75.35 34.16 -10.48
CA THR A 648 76.04 32.99 -9.92
C THR A 648 77.54 33.28 -9.87
N THR A 649 78.32 32.44 -9.20
CA THR A 649 79.79 32.52 -9.23
C THR A 649 80.37 31.26 -9.83
N THR A 650 81.52 31.39 -10.49
CA THR A 650 82.25 30.23 -11.00
C THR A 650 82.78 29.36 -9.87
N ASP A 651 82.73 28.03 -10.04
CA ASP A 651 83.44 27.09 -9.18
C ASP A 651 84.97 27.16 -9.39
N ALA A 652 85.72 26.36 -8.62
CA ALA A 652 87.18 26.30 -8.71
C ALA A 652 87.72 25.75 -10.05
N SER A 653 86.84 25.21 -10.90
CA SER A 653 87.13 24.75 -12.26
C SER A 653 86.55 25.69 -13.32
N GLY A 654 86.14 26.91 -12.93
CA GLY A 654 85.57 27.91 -13.83
C GLY A 654 84.14 27.64 -14.28
N ASN A 655 83.48 26.55 -13.86
CA ASN A 655 82.12 26.24 -14.27
C ASN A 655 81.10 27.10 -13.52
N TRP A 656 80.00 27.43 -14.18
CA TRP A 656 78.92 28.22 -13.61
C TRP A 656 77.59 27.75 -14.17
N SER A 657 76.52 27.91 -13.38
CA SER A 657 75.15 27.63 -13.78
C SER A 657 74.20 28.59 -13.08
N ILE A 658 73.20 29.08 -13.83
CA ILE A 658 72.04 29.82 -13.33
C ILE A 658 70.82 28.99 -13.72
N GLY A 659 70.10 28.46 -12.73
CA GLY A 659 68.94 27.59 -12.92
C GLY A 659 67.63 28.23 -12.49
N GLY A 660 66.51 27.55 -12.79
CA GLY A 660 65.17 28.04 -12.45
C GLY A 660 64.72 29.22 -13.30
N LEU A 661 65.22 29.31 -14.53
CA LEU A 661 64.95 30.41 -15.44
C LEU A 661 63.58 30.24 -16.07
N THR A 662 62.83 31.34 -16.11
CA THR A 662 61.67 31.55 -16.97
C THR A 662 62.06 32.44 -18.14
N LEU A 663 61.24 32.45 -19.19
CA LEU A 663 61.39 33.33 -20.34
C LEU A 663 61.13 34.80 -20.01
#